data_AF-A0A813NAD3-F1
#
_entry.id   AF-A0A813NAD3-F1
#
_cell.length_a   1.000
_cell.length_b   1.000
_cell.length_c   1.000
_cell.angle_alpha   90.00
_cell.angle_beta   90.00
_cell.angle_gamma   90.00
#
_symmetry.space_group_name_H-M   'P 1'
#
loop_
_entity.id
_entity.type
_entity.pdbx_description
1 polymer ?
#
loop_
_entity_poly.entity_id
_entity_poly.type
_entity_poly.pdbx_seq_one_letter_code
_entity_poly.pdbx_strand_id
1 'polypeptide(L)'
;MGCRICPCQKPIYTIKPVDRKTPSPHIIPEPDPNPINQETQSPHIIPEPVDKASDYNPRKTEPQIHQPPKDILEDITKEKLPSSAEKFIDIVPADPDAFNQIFIQQRQEAVNRTSYRSAIERWSPTSLSHLTDILKTFSGGKSVIHRHWFIFYWIASNIHYDTVSYFTKNYQDQTAEGVFRTRRGVCAGYANMYKYLCDHLQMPCEVVSGYSKGYGFDDREGAPSEVDHAWNVVEIDHHWYLVESTWGAGHVNDKKEFEQRLEAYYFLARPNEMIYHHLPRKEEERWQLLETPISMAQYMSMPKLRPLYFEYKLEMYQPRNKGVVYLEPNQPYALVILKTPSNVVLNANLKRHDEIVEGGESTIFDKRKRVYNCYFAPASIGDHKISIFAKLGDTDIGSYDPVLDLTLEVKEMMVSPISYPRTWKLFHDLGMKLVSPMGTHLINMNSGEKFTQIAIRTPSDVELMGELADSDGQSVMCGNRVYYDRQKDYWRCRFAPNKSGIFSASIFARKTSDPGNFQSAILFKICANQISLPPFSFPKTWQLFYDFNLKILSPVSRGIIVVTNDKPTVEVRMQGPADVCLDGQLENDRKEAILRGHTIHYDSESDVWRCTFVPNRSGMFEGFIFAKKRSDSGDFSAVASYIIDARQLSSAGNPLDTKQIFYDFKFEVIYPEGGSKIVLPDNRSFVEVRLKTPSDVVLMGSLTNDQNQKIFGGHEVYYDRRHDIWYCRFAPNENGLFHATILAKKTSDDSLFYEAVAYHIEANYITAPALSFPQTWQEFYDFDLKIKSPRSRATAIWSDDIPYSEVLIRAPDDVQLSCSIQYKHQTVENGTLVQYDYERNAWQLLFAPEHTVSCYVSPSCNSSSATDKISYDLSRISDV
;
A
#
# COMPACT_ATOMS: atom_id res chain seq x y z
N MET A 1 -1.87 -26.08 50.27
CA MET A 1 -0.42 -26.34 50.34
C MET A 1 -0.06 -27.39 49.28
N GLY A 2 0.91 -27.08 48.41
CA GLY A 2 1.75 -28.09 47.74
C GLY A 2 1.27 -28.73 46.44
N CYS A 3 1.02 -27.94 45.38
CA CYS A 3 0.96 -28.47 44.02
C CYS A 3 2.42 -28.62 43.49
N ARG A 4 2.89 -29.85 43.26
CA ARG A 4 4.19 -30.12 42.62
C ARG A 4 3.97 -30.64 41.20
N ILE A 5 4.56 -29.89 40.28
CA ILE A 5 4.67 -30.07 38.84
C ILE A 5 5.45 -31.35 38.54
N CYS A 6 4.94 -32.16 37.61
CA CYS A 6 5.66 -33.28 36.99
C CYS A 6 5.77 -33.00 35.48
N PRO A 7 6.97 -33.07 34.86
CA PRO A 7 7.16 -32.75 33.46
C PRO A 7 6.97 -34.00 32.58
N CYS A 8 6.06 -33.94 31.61
CA CYS A 8 5.93 -34.99 30.59
C CYS A 8 6.83 -34.67 29.38
N GLN A 9 7.69 -35.65 29.09
CA GLN A 9 8.66 -35.69 28.00
C GLN A 9 7.98 -35.74 26.62
N LYS A 10 8.57 -35.04 25.65
CA LYS A 10 8.27 -35.14 24.21
C LYS A 10 8.77 -36.49 23.67
N PRO A 11 8.04 -37.17 22.76
CA PRO A 11 8.54 -38.34 22.08
C PRO A 11 9.58 -37.95 21.01
N ILE A 12 10.75 -38.59 21.08
CA ILE A 12 11.79 -38.62 20.05
C ILE A 12 11.43 -39.77 19.10
N TYR A 13 11.16 -39.47 17.84
CA TYR A 13 11.07 -40.48 16.79
C TYR A 13 12.45 -40.69 16.16
N THR A 14 12.98 -41.89 16.38
CA THR A 14 14.24 -42.39 15.81
C THR A 14 14.01 -42.80 14.35
N ILE A 15 14.67 -42.12 13.40
CA ILE A 15 14.71 -42.53 11.99
C ILE A 15 15.84 -43.56 11.83
N LYS A 16 15.51 -44.77 11.39
CA LYS A 16 16.50 -45.75 10.90
C LYS A 16 16.95 -45.37 9.48
N PRO A 17 18.23 -45.49 9.12
CA PRO A 17 18.68 -45.30 7.75
C PRO A 17 18.32 -46.54 6.91
N VAL A 18 17.73 -46.32 5.74
CA VAL A 18 17.51 -47.35 4.71
C VAL A 18 18.21 -46.89 3.43
N ASP A 19 18.93 -47.85 2.84
CA ASP A 19 19.86 -47.76 1.73
C ASP A 19 19.37 -46.96 0.51
N ARG A 20 20.21 -46.04 0.03
CA ARG A 20 20.10 -45.47 -1.32
C ARG A 20 20.76 -46.41 -2.32
N LYS A 21 19.95 -47.20 -3.04
CA LYS A 21 20.32 -47.74 -4.35
C LYS A 21 19.95 -46.74 -5.43
N THR A 22 20.95 -46.28 -6.16
CA THR A 22 20.86 -45.52 -7.41
C THR A 22 20.25 -46.39 -8.53
N PRO A 23 19.40 -45.80 -9.39
CA PRO A 23 19.22 -46.27 -10.76
C PRO A 23 19.83 -45.30 -11.78
N SER A 24 20.53 -45.88 -12.75
CA SER A 24 21.16 -45.26 -13.92
C SER A 24 20.17 -44.53 -14.84
N PRO A 25 20.66 -43.58 -15.67
CA PRO A 25 19.81 -42.81 -16.59
C PRO A 25 19.49 -43.60 -17.86
N HIS A 26 18.21 -43.59 -18.25
CA HIS A 26 17.76 -44.10 -19.54
C HIS A 26 18.07 -43.11 -20.67
N ILE A 27 18.73 -43.65 -21.71
CA ILE A 27 19.05 -43.04 -23.01
C ILE A 27 17.91 -43.36 -23.98
N ILE A 28 17.33 -42.36 -24.65
CA ILE A 28 16.54 -42.48 -25.91
C ILE A 28 16.74 -41.13 -26.69
N PRO A 29 16.69 -41.07 -28.04
CA PRO A 29 17.87 -40.83 -28.88
C PRO A 29 17.75 -39.57 -29.76
N GLU A 30 18.86 -39.17 -30.38
CA GLU A 30 18.91 -38.19 -31.48
C GLU A 30 18.20 -38.70 -32.74
N PRO A 31 17.64 -37.81 -33.59
CA PRO A 31 17.40 -38.10 -34.99
C PRO A 31 18.49 -37.47 -35.89
N ASP A 32 19.04 -38.33 -36.75
CA ASP A 32 20.04 -38.11 -37.82
C ASP A 32 19.41 -37.40 -39.07
N PRO A 33 20.12 -37.11 -40.19
CA PRO A 33 20.02 -35.85 -40.93
C PRO A 33 19.35 -35.96 -42.32
N ASN A 34 18.88 -34.82 -42.86
CA ASN A 34 18.72 -34.37 -44.28
C ASN A 34 18.23 -35.35 -45.40
N PRO A 35 17.48 -34.90 -46.45
CA PRO A 35 17.99 -33.88 -47.39
C PRO A 35 16.97 -32.97 -48.16
N ILE A 36 17.44 -31.75 -48.47
CA ILE A 36 17.46 -31.01 -49.77
C ILE A 36 16.30 -31.21 -50.79
N ASN A 37 15.57 -30.11 -51.08
CA ASN A 37 15.44 -29.48 -52.42
C ASN A 37 14.66 -28.15 -52.32
N GLN A 38 15.33 -27.02 -52.55
CA GLN A 38 15.30 -26.19 -53.76
C GLN A 38 14.13 -25.19 -53.80
N GLU A 39 14.44 -23.91 -53.50
CA GLU A 39 13.82 -22.78 -54.18
C GLU A 39 14.78 -21.58 -54.23
N THR A 40 14.58 -20.75 -55.24
CA THR A 40 15.52 -19.93 -56.01
C THR A 40 15.85 -18.52 -55.47
N GLN A 41 17.14 -18.18 -55.54
CA GLN A 41 17.80 -16.89 -55.83
C GLN A 41 17.05 -15.52 -55.71
N SER A 42 17.51 -14.70 -54.74
CA SER A 42 18.05 -13.29 -54.77
C SER A 42 17.35 -12.12 -55.55
N PRO A 43 17.62 -10.81 -55.25
CA PRO A 43 18.61 -10.23 -54.32
C PRO A 43 18.15 -9.04 -53.42
N HIS A 44 19.06 -8.73 -52.47
CA HIS A 44 19.22 -7.52 -51.67
C HIS A 44 19.05 -6.18 -52.40
N ILE A 45 18.40 -5.21 -51.72
CA ILE A 45 18.75 -3.78 -51.79
C ILE A 45 18.65 -3.17 -50.38
N ILE A 46 19.76 -2.61 -49.91
CA ILE A 46 19.87 -1.72 -48.75
C ILE A 46 19.57 -0.29 -49.22
N PRO A 47 18.93 0.55 -48.39
CA PRO A 47 19.49 1.90 -48.24
C PRO A 47 19.62 2.36 -46.78
N GLU A 48 20.75 3.03 -46.55
CA GLU A 48 21.14 3.79 -45.36
C GLU A 48 20.35 5.12 -45.20
N PRO A 49 20.50 5.83 -44.06
CA PRO A 49 19.51 6.76 -43.52
C PRO A 49 19.65 8.18 -44.07
N VAL A 50 18.52 8.90 -44.14
CA VAL A 50 18.50 10.35 -44.41
C VAL A 50 17.78 11.08 -43.27
N ASP A 51 18.58 11.77 -42.47
CA ASP A 51 18.15 12.87 -41.61
C ASP A 51 17.62 14.02 -42.46
N LYS A 52 16.35 14.42 -42.27
CA LYS A 52 15.90 15.83 -42.36
C LYS A 52 14.69 16.07 -41.47
N ALA A 53 14.83 17.05 -40.60
CA ALA A 53 13.75 17.68 -39.84
C ALA A 53 12.76 18.43 -40.75
N SER A 54 11.46 18.27 -40.53
CA SER A 54 10.44 19.28 -40.80
C SER A 54 9.08 18.90 -40.18
N ASP A 55 8.56 19.80 -39.35
CA ASP A 55 7.15 20.08 -39.06
C ASP A 55 6.16 18.92 -38.88
N TYR A 56 5.81 18.63 -37.61
CA TYR A 56 4.61 17.87 -37.26
C TYR A 56 3.64 18.70 -36.41
N ASN A 57 2.48 18.96 -37.02
CA ASN A 57 1.31 19.65 -36.47
C ASN A 57 0.46 18.66 -35.64
N PRO A 58 0.25 18.85 -34.33
CA PRO A 58 -0.48 17.89 -33.51
C PRO A 58 -1.98 18.19 -33.55
N ARG A 59 -2.64 17.90 -34.68
CA ARG A 59 -4.08 17.68 -34.72
C ARG A 59 -4.40 16.49 -35.62
N LYS A 60 -5.07 15.50 -35.00
CA LYS A 60 -5.65 14.26 -35.55
C LYS A 60 -4.74 13.03 -35.47
N THR A 61 -4.92 12.28 -34.38
CA THR A 61 -5.40 10.89 -34.36
C THR A 61 -5.68 10.49 -32.91
N GLU A 62 -6.75 11.06 -32.33
CA GLU A 62 -7.45 10.34 -31.26
C GLU A 62 -8.17 9.16 -31.93
N PRO A 63 -8.12 7.93 -31.36
CA PRO A 63 -9.02 6.88 -31.79
C PRO A 63 -10.44 7.42 -31.64
N GLN A 64 -11.23 7.37 -32.71
CA GLN A 64 -12.66 7.64 -32.59
C GLN A 64 -13.21 6.69 -31.54
N ILE A 65 -13.63 7.27 -30.41
CA ILE A 65 -14.45 6.63 -29.42
C ILE A 65 -15.72 6.25 -30.16
N HIS A 66 -15.84 5.00 -30.60
CA HIS A 66 -17.15 4.43 -30.86
C HIS A 66 -17.96 4.69 -29.60
N GLN A 67 -19.06 5.44 -29.75
CA GLN A 67 -20.00 5.59 -28.66
C GLN A 67 -20.31 4.18 -28.13
N PRO A 68 -20.19 3.96 -26.81
CA PRO A 68 -20.49 2.67 -26.25
C PRO A 68 -21.93 2.30 -26.63
N PRO A 69 -22.24 1.00 -26.84
CA PRO A 69 -23.62 0.56 -26.76
C PRO A 69 -24.21 1.14 -25.47
N LYS A 70 -25.39 1.76 -25.55
CA LYS A 70 -26.11 2.24 -24.36
C LYS A 70 -26.01 1.18 -23.26
N ASP A 71 -25.63 1.64 -22.08
CA ASP A 71 -25.39 0.88 -20.86
C ASP A 71 -26.09 -0.49 -20.80
N ILE A 72 -25.31 -1.56 -20.95
CA ILE A 72 -25.78 -2.93 -20.69
C ILE A 72 -26.37 -3.01 -19.26
N LEU A 73 -25.82 -2.26 -18.30
CA LEU A 73 -26.35 -2.17 -16.93
C LEU A 73 -27.65 -1.34 -16.79
N GLU A 74 -27.93 -0.34 -17.63
CA GLU A 74 -29.20 0.39 -17.56
C GLU A 74 -30.33 -0.36 -18.26
N ASP A 75 -30.06 -1.11 -19.33
CA ASP A 75 -31.05 -1.96 -19.98
C ASP A 75 -31.44 -3.17 -19.10
N ILE A 76 -30.52 -3.72 -18.30
CA ILE A 76 -30.78 -4.81 -17.34
C ILE A 76 -31.79 -4.41 -16.25
N THR A 77 -31.84 -3.13 -15.85
CA THR A 77 -32.80 -2.66 -14.82
C THR A 77 -34.23 -2.48 -15.32
N LYS A 78 -34.44 -2.54 -16.65
CA LYS A 78 -35.73 -2.29 -17.32
C LYS A 78 -36.49 -3.56 -17.70
N GLU A 79 -35.97 -4.75 -17.46
CA GLU A 79 -36.72 -5.97 -17.73
C GLU A 79 -38.01 -6.01 -16.90
N LYS A 80 -39.14 -5.92 -17.60
CA LYS A 80 -40.42 -6.39 -17.09
C LYS A 80 -40.25 -7.86 -16.74
N LEU A 81 -40.70 -8.24 -15.54
CA LEU A 81 -40.89 -9.64 -15.14
C LEU A 81 -41.40 -10.46 -16.34
N PRO A 82 -40.71 -11.53 -16.77
CA PRO A 82 -41.13 -12.32 -17.91
C PRO A 82 -42.56 -12.83 -17.70
N SER A 83 -43.45 -12.44 -18.61
CA SER A 83 -44.81 -12.97 -18.68
C SER A 83 -44.82 -14.17 -19.64
N SER A 84 -44.58 -15.38 -19.13
CA SER A 84 -44.89 -16.59 -19.91
C SER A 84 -45.18 -17.80 -19.02
N ALA A 85 -46.47 -18.12 -18.92
CA ALA A 85 -47.13 -19.42 -19.10
C ALA A 85 -46.35 -20.77 -18.89
N GLU A 86 -45.37 -20.88 -18.00
CA GLU A 86 -45.00 -22.20 -17.45
C GLU A 86 -46.06 -22.63 -16.42
N LYS A 87 -46.57 -23.87 -16.54
CA LYS A 87 -47.43 -24.47 -15.49
C LYS A 87 -46.57 -24.67 -14.24
N PHE A 88 -46.62 -23.70 -13.33
CA PHE A 88 -45.91 -23.76 -12.06
C PHE A 88 -46.49 -24.89 -11.20
N ILE A 89 -45.61 -25.66 -10.55
CA ILE A 89 -46.03 -26.57 -9.49
C ILE A 89 -46.26 -25.70 -8.26
N ASP A 90 -47.53 -25.46 -7.94
CA ASP A 90 -47.91 -24.84 -6.67
C ASP A 90 -47.87 -25.91 -5.59
N ILE A 91 -47.09 -25.69 -4.54
CA ILE A 91 -46.89 -26.67 -3.47
C ILE A 91 -47.85 -26.30 -2.34
N VAL A 92 -49.03 -26.92 -2.37
CA VAL A 92 -50.12 -26.63 -1.44
C VAL A 92 -50.24 -27.77 -0.42
N PRO A 93 -50.22 -27.48 0.89
CA PRO A 93 -50.52 -28.48 1.93
C PRO A 93 -51.90 -29.12 1.74
N ALA A 94 -52.02 -30.42 1.94
CA ALA A 94 -53.31 -31.14 1.87
C ALA A 94 -54.30 -30.66 2.95
N ASP A 95 -53.76 -30.17 4.07
CA ASP A 95 -54.50 -29.67 5.22
C ASP A 95 -53.97 -28.29 5.60
N PRO A 96 -54.54 -27.21 5.03
CA PRO A 96 -54.11 -25.85 5.31
C PRO A 96 -54.46 -25.40 6.74
N ASP A 97 -55.45 -26.01 7.39
CA ASP A 97 -55.92 -25.64 8.73
C ASP A 97 -55.02 -26.20 9.84
N ALA A 98 -54.24 -27.25 9.56
CA ALA A 98 -53.23 -27.82 10.45
C ALA A 98 -52.24 -26.76 10.97
N PHE A 99 -51.86 -25.78 10.15
CA PHE A 99 -50.91 -24.72 10.53
C PHE A 99 -51.59 -23.38 10.85
N ASN A 100 -52.74 -23.42 11.54
CA ASN A 100 -53.40 -22.21 12.03
C ASN A 100 -52.54 -21.45 13.07
N GLN A 101 -52.94 -20.21 13.37
CA GLN A 101 -52.19 -19.31 14.26
C GLN A 101 -52.02 -19.88 15.69
N ILE A 102 -53.02 -20.59 16.21
CA ILE A 102 -52.97 -21.18 17.56
C ILE A 102 -51.91 -22.28 17.61
N PHE A 103 -51.90 -23.18 16.62
CA PHE A 103 -50.90 -24.23 16.51
C PHE A 103 -49.49 -23.65 16.39
N ILE A 104 -49.29 -22.68 15.49
CA ILE A 104 -47.99 -22.02 15.29
C ILE A 104 -47.49 -21.39 16.60
N GLN A 105 -48.38 -20.71 17.33
CA GLN A 105 -48.04 -20.09 18.61
C GLN A 105 -47.64 -21.15 19.65
N GLN A 106 -48.43 -22.21 19.82
CA GLN A 106 -48.11 -23.29 20.78
C GLN A 106 -46.79 -24.00 20.44
N ARG A 107 -46.53 -24.24 19.15
CA ARG A 107 -45.24 -24.79 18.68
C ARG A 107 -44.09 -23.87 19.06
N GLN A 108 -44.20 -22.57 18.81
CA GLN A 108 -43.18 -21.59 19.17
C GLN A 108 -42.99 -21.48 20.68
N GLU A 109 -44.08 -21.50 21.46
CA GLU A 109 -44.03 -21.51 22.92
C GLU A 109 -43.28 -22.74 23.44
N ALA A 110 -43.54 -23.94 22.89
CA ALA A 110 -42.81 -25.14 23.26
C ALA A 110 -41.30 -25.01 22.98
N VAL A 111 -40.96 -24.59 21.76
CA VAL A 111 -39.57 -24.46 21.27
C VAL A 111 -38.78 -23.42 22.07
N ASN A 112 -39.38 -22.26 22.34
CA ASN A 112 -38.71 -21.11 22.96
C ASN A 112 -38.63 -21.20 24.49
N ARG A 113 -39.37 -22.13 25.11
CA ARG A 113 -39.40 -22.24 26.56
C ARG A 113 -38.14 -22.90 27.12
N THR A 114 -37.19 -22.05 27.50
CA THR A 114 -35.89 -22.46 28.08
C THR A 114 -36.02 -23.37 29.30
N SER A 115 -37.04 -23.17 30.13
CA SER A 115 -37.28 -24.03 31.31
C SER A 115 -37.56 -25.50 30.94
N TYR A 116 -38.09 -25.79 29.75
CA TYR A 116 -38.23 -27.16 29.27
C TYR A 116 -36.88 -27.75 28.90
N ARG A 117 -36.06 -27.01 28.14
CA ARG A 117 -34.71 -27.44 27.74
C ARG A 117 -33.86 -27.80 28.95
N SER A 118 -33.76 -26.87 29.92
CA SER A 118 -33.00 -27.08 31.15
C SER A 118 -33.55 -28.22 32.03
N ALA A 119 -34.84 -28.54 31.95
CA ALA A 119 -35.38 -29.70 32.66
C ALA A 119 -34.98 -31.01 31.96
N ILE A 120 -35.13 -31.07 30.64
CA ILE A 120 -34.85 -32.26 29.82
C ILE A 120 -33.36 -32.61 29.83
N GLU A 121 -32.48 -31.60 29.77
CA GLU A 121 -31.02 -31.76 29.85
C GLU A 121 -30.54 -32.36 31.17
N ARG A 122 -31.33 -32.25 32.23
CA ARG A 122 -31.03 -32.85 33.54
C ARG A 122 -31.52 -34.29 33.67
N TRP A 123 -32.24 -34.82 32.69
CA TRP A 123 -32.73 -36.18 32.74
C TRP A 123 -31.60 -37.17 32.46
N SER A 124 -31.42 -38.11 33.39
CA SER A 124 -30.44 -39.19 33.28
C SER A 124 -31.15 -40.55 33.35
N PRO A 125 -32.00 -40.89 32.36
CA PRO A 125 -32.71 -42.16 32.37
C PRO A 125 -31.72 -43.32 32.26
N THR A 126 -31.93 -44.33 33.10
CA THR A 126 -31.12 -45.56 33.17
C THR A 126 -31.59 -46.66 32.21
N SER A 127 -32.84 -46.57 31.76
CA SER A 127 -33.45 -47.46 30.76
C SER A 127 -34.46 -46.69 29.91
N LEU A 128 -34.84 -47.25 28.77
CA LEU A 128 -35.84 -46.65 27.89
C LEU A 128 -37.22 -46.58 28.56
N SER A 129 -37.56 -47.56 29.40
CA SER A 129 -38.75 -47.51 30.27
C SER A 129 -38.68 -46.34 31.26
N HIS A 130 -37.54 -46.13 31.91
CA HIS A 130 -37.37 -45.01 32.85
C HIS A 130 -37.50 -43.65 32.12
N LEU A 131 -36.95 -43.52 30.91
CA LEU A 131 -37.18 -42.32 30.09
C LEU A 131 -38.67 -42.10 29.81
N THR A 132 -39.39 -43.17 29.47
CA THR A 132 -40.83 -43.12 29.21
C THR A 132 -41.61 -42.65 30.45
N ASP A 133 -41.25 -43.12 31.64
CA ASP A 133 -41.89 -42.70 32.90
C ASP A 133 -41.63 -41.23 33.24
N ILE A 134 -40.40 -40.76 33.00
CA ILE A 134 -40.03 -39.34 33.13
C ILE A 134 -40.88 -38.50 32.16
N LEU A 135 -40.94 -38.90 30.89
CA LEU A 135 -41.72 -38.21 29.86
C LEU A 135 -43.21 -38.17 30.22
N LYS A 136 -43.80 -39.29 30.64
CA LYS A 136 -45.21 -39.37 31.08
C LYS A 136 -45.49 -38.41 32.22
N THR A 137 -44.63 -38.40 33.24
CA THR A 137 -44.78 -37.54 34.42
C THR A 137 -44.65 -36.06 34.04
N PHE A 138 -43.62 -35.71 33.28
CA PHE A 138 -43.35 -34.32 32.88
C PHE A 138 -44.40 -33.77 31.89
N SER A 139 -45.01 -34.67 31.11
CA SER A 139 -46.10 -34.37 30.18
C SER A 139 -47.43 -34.06 30.87
N GLY A 140 -47.55 -34.31 32.17
CA GLY A 140 -48.77 -34.06 32.95
C GLY A 140 -49.28 -32.62 32.81
N GLY A 141 -50.53 -32.48 32.37
CA GLY A 141 -51.18 -31.18 32.17
C GLY A 141 -50.59 -30.33 31.02
N LYS A 142 -49.73 -30.88 30.17
CA LYS A 142 -49.19 -30.21 28.97
C LYS A 142 -49.98 -30.60 27.72
N SER A 143 -50.04 -29.69 26.74
CA SER A 143 -50.62 -29.96 25.42
C SER A 143 -49.81 -31.01 24.67
N VAL A 144 -50.44 -31.69 23.70
CA VAL A 144 -49.82 -32.77 22.91
C VAL A 144 -48.59 -32.27 22.16
N ILE A 145 -48.62 -31.04 21.63
CA ILE A 145 -47.47 -30.36 21.00
C ILE A 145 -46.25 -30.31 21.94
N HIS A 146 -46.46 -29.93 23.21
CA HIS A 146 -45.35 -29.86 24.17
C HIS A 146 -44.78 -31.24 24.47
N ARG A 147 -45.62 -32.27 24.51
CA ARG A 147 -45.17 -33.66 24.72
C ARG A 147 -44.29 -34.14 23.56
N HIS A 148 -44.69 -33.87 22.32
CA HIS A 148 -43.87 -34.14 21.13
C HIS A 148 -42.55 -33.37 21.16
N TRP A 149 -42.55 -32.12 21.63
CA TRP A 149 -41.34 -31.32 21.78
C TRP A 149 -40.37 -31.96 22.79
N PHE A 150 -40.87 -32.51 23.90
CA PHE A 150 -40.02 -33.16 24.90
C PHE A 150 -39.31 -34.38 24.33
N ILE A 151 -40.03 -35.20 23.56
CA ILE A 151 -39.47 -36.36 22.85
C ILE A 151 -38.42 -35.89 21.83
N PHE A 152 -38.79 -34.95 20.96
CA PHE A 152 -37.91 -34.41 19.92
C PHE A 152 -36.62 -33.84 20.51
N TYR A 153 -36.74 -32.96 21.50
CA TYR A 153 -35.61 -32.30 22.14
C TYR A 153 -34.71 -33.30 22.85
N TRP A 154 -35.29 -34.25 23.61
CA TRP A 154 -34.48 -35.25 24.30
C TRP A 154 -33.68 -36.08 23.29
N ILE A 155 -34.30 -36.54 22.20
CA ILE A 155 -33.59 -37.30 21.15
C ILE A 155 -32.48 -36.44 20.53
N ALA A 156 -32.81 -35.23 20.08
CA ALA A 156 -31.87 -34.32 19.44
C ALA A 156 -30.65 -33.97 20.32
N SER A 157 -30.86 -33.86 21.64
CA SER A 157 -29.80 -33.53 22.59
C SER A 157 -29.01 -34.73 23.13
N ASN A 158 -29.52 -35.96 23.03
CA ASN A 158 -28.92 -37.12 23.70
C ASN A 158 -28.44 -38.23 22.74
N ILE A 159 -28.80 -38.17 21.46
CA ILE A 159 -28.39 -39.15 20.46
C ILE A 159 -27.42 -38.45 19.49
N HIS A 160 -26.29 -39.09 19.22
CA HIS A 160 -25.32 -38.66 18.21
C HIS A 160 -25.53 -39.42 16.90
N TYR A 161 -25.36 -38.73 15.76
CA TYR A 161 -25.39 -39.41 14.47
C TYR A 161 -24.17 -40.32 14.32
N ASP A 162 -24.40 -41.59 13.99
CA ASP A 162 -23.35 -42.59 13.84
C ASP A 162 -22.71 -42.52 12.44
N THR A 163 -21.82 -41.54 12.25
CA THR A 163 -21.12 -41.33 10.98
C THR A 163 -20.28 -42.54 10.57
N VAL A 164 -19.70 -43.27 11.53
CA VAL A 164 -18.89 -44.47 11.25
C VAL A 164 -19.76 -45.55 10.61
N SER A 165 -20.88 -45.90 11.25
CA SER A 165 -21.83 -46.88 10.70
C SER A 165 -22.39 -46.43 9.35
N TYR A 166 -22.70 -45.13 9.21
CA TYR A 166 -23.23 -44.56 7.96
C TYR A 166 -22.25 -44.69 6.79
N PHE A 167 -21.01 -44.23 6.96
CA PHE A 167 -20.01 -44.23 5.88
C PHE A 167 -19.45 -45.61 5.56
N THR A 168 -19.41 -46.52 6.54
CA THR A 168 -18.99 -47.92 6.31
C THR A 168 -20.13 -48.80 5.81
N LYS A 169 -21.37 -48.30 5.82
CA LYS A 169 -22.61 -49.08 5.60
C LYS A 169 -22.73 -50.31 6.50
N ASN A 170 -22.07 -50.30 7.66
CA ASN A 170 -22.11 -51.38 8.66
C ASN A 170 -22.93 -50.93 9.87
N TYR A 171 -24.25 -50.89 9.68
CA TYR A 171 -25.18 -50.38 10.68
C TYR A 171 -25.21 -51.27 11.93
N GLN A 172 -24.98 -50.66 13.09
CA GLN A 172 -25.25 -51.29 14.38
C GLN A 172 -26.77 -51.39 14.64
N ASP A 173 -27.16 -51.92 15.80
CA ASP A 173 -28.56 -52.03 16.24
C ASP A 173 -29.30 -50.67 16.22
N GLN A 174 -30.23 -50.50 15.28
CA GLN A 174 -31.06 -49.30 15.08
C GLN A 174 -32.46 -49.42 15.73
N THR A 175 -32.67 -50.38 16.64
CA THR A 175 -33.86 -50.40 17.49
C THR A 175 -33.81 -49.26 18.53
N ALA A 176 -34.96 -48.89 19.10
CA ALA A 176 -35.02 -47.85 20.13
C ALA A 176 -34.15 -48.20 21.35
N GLU A 177 -34.16 -49.47 21.77
CA GLU A 177 -33.29 -50.00 22.83
C GLU A 177 -31.81 -49.92 22.46
N GLY A 178 -31.45 -50.31 21.23
CA GLY A 178 -30.09 -50.22 20.71
C GLY A 178 -29.55 -48.80 20.74
N VAL A 179 -30.29 -47.86 20.15
CA VAL A 179 -29.93 -46.43 20.08
C VAL A 179 -29.89 -45.79 21.46
N PHE A 180 -30.84 -46.11 22.35
CA PHE A 180 -30.81 -45.62 23.74
C PHE A 180 -29.55 -46.07 24.48
N ARG A 181 -29.16 -47.35 24.29
CA ARG A 181 -27.98 -47.93 24.96
C ARG A 181 -26.67 -47.36 24.43
N THR A 182 -26.53 -47.21 23.11
CA THR A 182 -25.30 -46.72 22.47
C THR A 182 -25.19 -45.20 22.44
N ARG A 183 -26.32 -44.49 22.60
CA ARG A 183 -26.46 -43.04 22.35
C ARG A 183 -26.09 -42.64 20.93
N ARG A 184 -26.20 -43.58 19.99
CA ARG A 184 -25.80 -43.42 18.59
C ARG A 184 -26.79 -44.11 17.67
N GLY A 185 -27.11 -43.46 16.56
CA GLY A 185 -27.98 -44.02 15.53
C GLY A 185 -27.78 -43.33 14.18
N VAL A 186 -28.28 -43.95 13.12
CA VAL A 186 -28.54 -43.29 11.83
C VAL A 186 -30.03 -42.94 11.72
N CYS A 187 -30.47 -42.33 10.62
CA CYS A 187 -31.85 -41.85 10.44
C CYS A 187 -32.95 -42.83 10.89
N ALA A 188 -32.83 -44.11 10.53
CA ALA A 188 -33.75 -45.15 10.99
C ALA A 188 -33.80 -45.29 12.52
N GLY A 189 -32.65 -45.22 13.20
CA GLY A 189 -32.56 -45.31 14.67
C GLY A 189 -33.24 -44.13 15.38
N TYR A 190 -33.08 -42.91 14.86
CA TYR A 190 -33.79 -41.74 15.34
C TYR A 190 -35.31 -41.89 15.18
N ALA A 191 -35.76 -42.27 13.97
CA ALA A 191 -37.18 -42.42 13.67
C ALA A 191 -37.85 -43.54 14.51
N ASN A 192 -37.16 -44.66 14.70
CA ASN A 192 -37.63 -45.78 15.53
C ASN A 192 -37.72 -45.38 17.01
N MET A 193 -36.75 -44.62 17.52
CA MET A 193 -36.78 -44.14 18.89
C MET A 193 -37.93 -43.17 19.14
N TYR A 194 -38.18 -42.25 18.19
CA TYR A 194 -39.28 -41.31 18.27
C TYR A 194 -40.64 -42.04 18.28
N LYS A 195 -40.83 -43.00 17.36
CA LYS A 195 -42.01 -43.87 17.27
C LYS A 195 -42.25 -44.63 18.57
N TYR A 196 -41.21 -45.28 19.11
CA TYR A 196 -41.30 -46.03 20.37
C TYR A 196 -41.81 -45.16 21.52
N LEU A 197 -41.22 -43.96 21.70
CA LEU A 197 -41.61 -43.08 22.80
C LEU A 197 -43.05 -42.56 22.63
N CYS A 198 -43.46 -42.24 21.40
CA CYS A 198 -44.84 -41.84 21.09
C CYS A 198 -45.85 -42.97 21.39
N ASP A 199 -45.56 -44.21 20.98
CA ASP A 199 -46.44 -45.36 21.22
C ASP A 199 -46.67 -45.59 22.72
N HIS A 200 -45.62 -45.44 23.53
CA HIS A 200 -45.73 -45.60 24.98
C HIS A 200 -46.45 -44.44 25.68
N LEU A 201 -46.52 -43.28 25.03
CA LEU A 201 -47.30 -42.12 25.44
C LEU A 201 -48.71 -42.10 24.81
N GLN A 202 -49.07 -43.13 24.03
CA GLN A 202 -50.33 -43.23 23.29
C GLN A 202 -50.56 -42.06 22.32
N MET A 203 -49.49 -41.60 21.68
CA MET A 203 -49.51 -40.51 20.70
C MET A 203 -49.32 -41.10 19.30
N PRO A 204 -50.29 -40.97 18.37
CA PRO A 204 -50.17 -41.57 17.04
C PRO A 204 -48.95 -41.04 16.29
N CYS A 205 -48.14 -41.96 15.80
CA CYS A 205 -46.88 -41.69 15.14
C CYS A 205 -46.62 -42.81 14.14
N GLU A 206 -46.11 -42.50 12.96
CA GLU A 206 -45.69 -43.47 11.95
C GLU A 206 -44.27 -43.15 11.49
N VAL A 207 -43.52 -44.19 11.10
CA VAL A 207 -42.21 -44.04 10.47
C VAL A 207 -42.42 -43.92 8.97
N VAL A 208 -41.80 -42.92 8.36
CA VAL A 208 -41.83 -42.69 6.91
C VAL A 208 -40.46 -42.99 6.33
N SER A 209 -40.43 -43.77 5.26
CA SER A 209 -39.20 -44.10 4.54
C SER A 209 -39.15 -43.42 3.17
N GLY A 210 -38.02 -42.84 2.81
CA GLY A 210 -37.89 -42.14 1.53
C GLY A 210 -36.49 -41.66 1.19
N TYR A 211 -36.43 -40.51 0.53
CA TYR A 211 -35.23 -39.94 -0.06
C TYR A 211 -34.97 -38.56 0.52
N SER A 212 -33.71 -38.16 0.64
CA SER A 212 -33.34 -36.83 1.13
C SER A 212 -32.33 -36.09 0.24
N LYS A 213 -32.40 -34.75 0.17
CA LYS A 213 -31.34 -33.91 -0.43
C LYS A 213 -30.24 -33.55 0.58
N GLY A 214 -29.84 -34.55 1.38
CA GLY A 214 -28.87 -34.40 2.47
C GLY A 214 -27.41 -34.45 2.05
N TYR A 215 -26.56 -34.85 3.00
CA TYR A 215 -25.14 -35.15 2.76
C TYR A 215 -24.99 -36.21 1.66
N GLY A 216 -24.07 -36.00 0.71
CA GLY A 216 -23.86 -36.90 -0.43
C GLY A 216 -24.96 -36.87 -1.50
N PHE A 217 -25.94 -35.96 -1.40
CA PHE A 217 -26.90 -35.80 -2.49
C PHE A 217 -26.25 -35.27 -3.76
N ASP A 218 -25.35 -34.30 -3.65
CA ASP A 218 -24.75 -33.63 -4.82
C ASP A 218 -23.70 -34.52 -5.53
N ASP A 219 -23.20 -35.57 -4.86
CA ASP A 219 -22.19 -36.50 -5.39
C ASP A 219 -22.79 -37.65 -6.23
N ARG A 220 -24.13 -37.68 -6.39
CA ARG A 220 -24.84 -38.78 -7.05
C ARG A 220 -25.09 -38.49 -8.53
N GLU A 221 -25.05 -39.54 -9.34
CA GLU A 221 -25.54 -39.48 -10.71
C GLU A 221 -27.04 -39.81 -10.74
N GLY A 222 -27.87 -38.83 -11.06
CA GLY A 222 -29.31 -39.01 -11.27
C GLY A 222 -30.14 -39.22 -10.00
N ALA A 223 -31.32 -39.81 -10.15
CA ALA A 223 -32.24 -40.06 -9.05
C ALA A 223 -31.76 -41.24 -8.18
N PRO A 224 -31.96 -41.19 -6.84
CA PRO A 224 -31.60 -42.31 -5.97
C PRO A 224 -32.38 -43.58 -6.33
N SER A 225 -31.65 -44.70 -6.44
CA SER A 225 -32.22 -46.02 -6.70
C SER A 225 -32.77 -46.72 -5.45
N GLU A 226 -32.29 -46.34 -4.27
CA GLU A 226 -32.66 -46.92 -2.98
C GLU A 226 -33.08 -45.83 -1.99
N VAL A 227 -33.98 -46.20 -1.07
CA VAL A 227 -34.37 -45.35 0.07
C VAL A 227 -33.13 -45.06 0.92
N ASP A 228 -32.82 -43.78 1.13
CA ASP A 228 -31.62 -43.33 1.86
C ASP A 228 -31.96 -42.58 3.16
N HIS A 229 -33.25 -42.43 3.48
CA HIS A 229 -33.68 -41.66 4.65
C HIS A 229 -34.96 -42.19 5.31
N ALA A 230 -35.13 -41.88 6.60
CA ALA A 230 -36.32 -42.18 7.38
C ALA A 230 -36.60 -41.09 8.42
N TRP A 231 -37.88 -40.75 8.59
CA TRP A 231 -38.39 -39.72 9.52
C TRP A 231 -39.74 -40.15 10.12
N ASN A 232 -40.44 -39.25 10.81
CA ASN A 232 -41.75 -39.54 11.40
C ASN A 232 -42.86 -38.61 10.91
N VAL A 233 -44.09 -39.11 10.99
CA VAL A 233 -45.31 -38.29 10.96
C VAL A 233 -46.14 -38.55 12.20
N VAL A 234 -46.78 -37.51 12.72
CA VAL A 234 -47.53 -37.57 13.99
C VAL A 234 -48.91 -36.96 13.84
N GLU A 235 -49.90 -37.49 14.54
CA GLU A 235 -51.26 -36.92 14.57
C GLU A 235 -51.44 -36.07 15.84
N ILE A 236 -51.85 -34.81 15.66
CA ILE A 236 -52.19 -33.89 16.76
C ILE A 236 -53.53 -33.26 16.42
N ASP A 237 -54.53 -33.45 17.28
CA ASP A 237 -55.87 -32.91 17.12
C ASP A 237 -56.48 -33.19 15.72
N HIS A 238 -56.32 -34.43 15.23
CA HIS A 238 -56.79 -34.91 13.91
C HIS A 238 -56.03 -34.39 12.67
N HIS A 239 -54.95 -33.64 12.88
CA HIS A 239 -54.08 -33.15 11.83
C HIS A 239 -52.74 -33.91 11.84
N TRP A 240 -52.17 -34.18 10.66
CA TRP A 240 -50.87 -34.86 10.54
C TRP A 240 -49.73 -33.86 10.35
N TYR A 241 -48.60 -34.10 11.01
CA TYR A 241 -47.42 -33.23 10.97
C TYR A 241 -46.14 -34.04 10.77
N LEU A 242 -45.17 -33.44 10.09
CA LEU A 242 -43.86 -34.05 9.84
C LEU A 242 -42.90 -33.77 11.01
N VAL A 243 -42.17 -34.79 11.46
CA VAL A 243 -41.12 -34.65 12.46
C VAL A 243 -39.86 -35.32 11.95
N GLU A 244 -38.76 -34.57 11.89
CA GLU A 244 -37.47 -35.11 11.47
C GLU A 244 -36.39 -34.90 12.54
N SER A 245 -36.22 -35.93 13.39
CA SER A 245 -35.39 -35.83 14.60
C SER A 245 -33.91 -36.04 14.35
N THR A 246 -33.50 -36.63 13.22
CA THR A 246 -32.10 -36.78 12.83
C THR A 246 -31.50 -35.43 12.45
N TRP A 247 -32.14 -34.72 11.52
CA TRP A 247 -31.68 -33.38 11.10
C TRP A 247 -32.01 -32.32 12.17
N GLY A 248 -32.99 -32.59 13.02
CA GLY A 248 -33.25 -31.82 14.24
C GLY A 248 -32.12 -31.86 15.27
N ALA A 249 -31.29 -32.91 15.27
CA ALA A 249 -30.17 -33.10 16.18
C ALA A 249 -28.87 -32.39 15.74
N GLY A 250 -28.74 -32.09 14.44
CA GLY A 250 -27.54 -31.49 13.87
C GLY A 250 -27.30 -31.93 12.42
N HIS A 251 -26.05 -31.80 11.98
CA HIS A 251 -25.66 -32.15 10.61
C HIS A 251 -24.27 -32.80 10.56
N VAL A 252 -23.94 -33.40 9.41
CA VAL A 252 -22.61 -33.93 9.13
C VAL A 252 -21.81 -32.88 8.37
N ASN A 253 -20.61 -32.56 8.86
CA ASN A 253 -19.72 -31.58 8.24
C ASN A 253 -18.86 -32.20 7.12
N ASP A 254 -18.09 -31.36 6.42
CA ASP A 254 -17.24 -31.80 5.30
C ASP A 254 -16.14 -32.80 5.73
N LYS A 255 -15.78 -32.83 7.02
CA LYS A 255 -14.84 -33.79 7.60
C LYS A 255 -15.49 -35.13 7.96
N LYS A 256 -16.76 -35.35 7.61
CA LYS A 256 -17.55 -36.56 7.92
C LYS A 256 -17.79 -36.73 9.43
N GLU A 257 -17.78 -35.63 10.18
CA GLU A 257 -18.04 -35.60 11.61
C GLU A 257 -19.45 -35.07 11.87
N PHE A 258 -20.12 -35.58 12.91
CA PHE A 258 -21.43 -35.08 13.33
C PHE A 258 -21.27 -33.86 14.23
N GLU A 259 -21.83 -32.74 13.80
CA GLU A 259 -21.94 -31.51 14.58
C GLU A 259 -23.35 -31.43 15.18
N GLN A 260 -23.44 -31.71 16.48
CA GLN A 260 -24.69 -31.63 17.20
C GLN A 260 -25.12 -30.16 17.37
N ARG A 261 -26.27 -29.82 16.81
CA ARG A 261 -26.84 -28.48 16.83
C ARG A 261 -28.35 -28.62 16.69
N LEU A 262 -29.11 -28.14 17.69
CA LEU A 262 -30.56 -28.23 17.66
C LEU A 262 -31.13 -27.39 16.50
N GLU A 263 -31.77 -28.05 15.54
CA GLU A 263 -32.46 -27.40 14.42
C GLU A 263 -33.97 -27.57 14.59
N ALA A 264 -34.59 -26.64 15.33
CA ALA A 264 -36.01 -26.71 15.68
C ALA A 264 -36.96 -26.58 14.47
N TYR A 265 -36.47 -26.16 13.30
CA TYR A 265 -37.21 -26.19 12.03
C TYR A 265 -37.84 -27.56 11.75
N TYR A 266 -37.12 -28.66 12.04
CA TYR A 266 -37.59 -30.02 11.75
C TYR A 266 -38.62 -30.58 12.74
N PHE A 267 -38.94 -29.82 13.80
CA PHE A 267 -40.03 -30.17 14.71
C PHE A 267 -41.37 -29.69 14.14
N LEU A 268 -42.30 -30.60 13.81
CA LEU A 268 -43.61 -30.26 13.24
C LEU A 268 -43.45 -29.34 12.01
N ALA A 269 -42.59 -29.77 11.08
CA ALA A 269 -42.23 -29.01 9.89
C ALA A 269 -43.39 -28.93 8.90
N ARG A 270 -43.46 -27.83 8.16
CA ARG A 270 -44.50 -27.63 7.14
C ARG A 270 -44.25 -28.51 5.91
N PRO A 271 -45.27 -29.19 5.36
CA PRO A 271 -45.07 -30.10 4.24
C PRO A 271 -44.61 -29.41 2.96
N ASN A 272 -45.08 -28.20 2.70
CA ASN A 272 -44.67 -27.39 1.56
C ASN A 272 -43.24 -26.82 1.68
N GLU A 273 -42.61 -26.92 2.86
CA GLU A 273 -41.20 -26.56 3.08
C GLU A 273 -40.33 -27.83 3.07
N MET A 274 -40.79 -28.89 3.74
CA MET A 274 -40.08 -30.16 3.93
C MET A 274 -39.88 -30.95 2.62
N ILE A 275 -40.83 -30.86 1.68
CA ILE A 275 -40.77 -31.55 0.37
C ILE A 275 -39.58 -31.13 -0.51
N TYR A 276 -38.97 -29.97 -0.26
CA TYR A 276 -37.77 -29.54 -1.00
C TYR A 276 -36.55 -30.40 -0.70
N HIS A 277 -36.54 -31.11 0.43
CA HIS A 277 -35.40 -31.86 0.91
C HIS A 277 -35.73 -33.26 1.46
N HIS A 278 -37.00 -33.65 1.57
CA HIS A 278 -37.38 -35.06 1.71
C HIS A 278 -38.57 -35.44 0.82
N LEU A 279 -38.50 -36.65 0.25
CA LEU A 279 -39.55 -37.23 -0.57
C LEU A 279 -39.85 -38.65 -0.07
N PRO A 280 -41.07 -38.98 0.41
CA PRO A 280 -41.45 -40.35 0.73
C PRO A 280 -41.27 -41.28 -0.47
N ARG A 281 -41.02 -42.57 -0.21
CA ARG A 281 -41.13 -43.58 -1.27
C ARG A 281 -42.54 -43.60 -1.85
N LYS A 282 -42.67 -44.09 -3.08
CA LYS A 282 -43.92 -44.03 -3.85
C LYS A 282 -45.10 -44.68 -3.12
N GLU A 283 -44.87 -45.78 -2.41
CA GLU A 283 -45.89 -46.51 -1.65
C GLU A 283 -46.42 -45.70 -0.45
N GLU A 284 -45.70 -44.65 -0.03
CA GLU A 284 -46.00 -43.79 1.10
C GLU A 284 -46.26 -42.33 0.68
N GLU A 285 -46.61 -42.08 -0.59
CA GLU A 285 -46.79 -40.72 -1.13
C GLU A 285 -47.79 -39.84 -0.36
N ARG A 286 -48.77 -40.46 0.31
CA ARG A 286 -49.73 -39.75 1.19
C ARG A 286 -49.04 -38.96 2.31
N TRP A 287 -47.85 -39.38 2.72
CA TRP A 287 -47.05 -38.73 3.76
C TRP A 287 -46.27 -37.51 3.29
N GLN A 288 -46.42 -37.11 2.03
CA GLN A 288 -46.05 -35.76 1.61
C GLN A 288 -46.94 -34.70 2.27
N LEU A 289 -48.18 -35.07 2.65
CA LEU A 289 -49.18 -34.14 3.20
C LEU A 289 -49.42 -32.92 2.29
N LEU A 290 -49.38 -33.15 0.98
CA LEU A 290 -49.64 -32.16 -0.07
C LEU A 290 -50.93 -32.51 -0.82
N GLU A 291 -51.66 -31.50 -1.29
CA GLU A 291 -52.88 -31.69 -2.08
C GLU A 291 -52.58 -32.47 -3.37
N THR A 292 -51.48 -32.12 -4.03
CA THR A 292 -50.94 -32.85 -5.20
C THR A 292 -49.56 -33.39 -4.86
N PRO A 293 -49.37 -34.73 -4.79
CA PRO A 293 -48.07 -35.32 -4.54
C PRO A 293 -47.04 -34.96 -5.62
N ILE A 294 -45.84 -34.62 -5.18
CA ILE A 294 -44.64 -34.41 -5.99
C ILE A 294 -44.04 -35.77 -6.36
N SER A 295 -43.78 -35.97 -7.65
CA SER A 295 -43.08 -37.15 -8.17
C SER A 295 -41.57 -37.05 -7.98
N MET A 296 -40.85 -38.18 -8.05
CA MET A 296 -39.39 -38.19 -8.02
C MET A 296 -38.76 -37.28 -9.08
N ALA A 297 -39.29 -37.28 -10.31
CA ALA A 297 -38.78 -36.43 -11.39
C ALA A 297 -38.90 -34.93 -11.05
N GLN A 298 -40.06 -34.52 -10.50
CA GLN A 298 -40.25 -33.14 -10.04
C GLN A 298 -39.33 -32.81 -8.86
N TYR A 299 -39.24 -33.70 -7.86
CA TYR A 299 -38.34 -33.53 -6.72
C TYR A 299 -36.89 -33.32 -7.14
N MET A 300 -36.39 -34.11 -8.09
CA MET A 300 -35.03 -33.95 -8.64
C MET A 300 -34.84 -32.62 -9.38
N SER A 301 -35.89 -32.09 -10.01
CA SER A 301 -35.85 -30.79 -10.69
C SER A 301 -35.95 -29.58 -9.77
N MET A 302 -36.42 -29.77 -8.52
CA MET A 302 -36.62 -28.69 -7.55
C MET A 302 -35.30 -28.23 -6.93
N PRO A 303 -35.20 -26.96 -6.50
CA PRO A 303 -34.02 -26.43 -5.83
C PRO A 303 -33.76 -27.11 -4.48
N LYS A 304 -32.51 -27.03 -4.00
CA LYS A 304 -32.13 -27.49 -2.67
C LYS A 304 -32.24 -26.30 -1.71
N LEU A 305 -33.40 -26.18 -1.08
CA LEU A 305 -33.70 -25.15 -0.07
C LEU A 305 -33.33 -25.66 1.32
N ARG A 306 -32.66 -24.82 2.11
CA ARG A 306 -32.27 -25.11 3.49
C ARG A 306 -33.25 -24.43 4.47
N PRO A 307 -33.35 -24.87 5.74
CA PRO A 307 -34.25 -24.29 6.74
C PRO A 307 -34.25 -22.76 6.79
N LEU A 308 -33.05 -22.16 6.77
CA LEU A 308 -32.87 -20.71 6.85
C LEU A 308 -33.48 -19.94 5.66
N TYR A 309 -33.66 -20.58 4.49
CA TYR A 309 -34.40 -19.98 3.37
C TYR A 309 -35.83 -19.63 3.79
N PHE A 310 -36.50 -20.58 4.46
CA PHE A 310 -37.88 -20.42 4.91
C PHE A 310 -37.98 -19.51 6.14
N GLU A 311 -37.09 -19.68 7.12
CA GLU A 311 -37.05 -18.84 8.31
C GLU A 311 -36.80 -17.36 7.98
N TYR A 312 -35.95 -17.10 6.97
CA TYR A 312 -35.68 -15.76 6.48
C TYR A 312 -36.67 -15.29 5.42
N LYS A 313 -37.72 -16.07 5.13
CA LYS A 313 -38.83 -15.72 4.23
C LYS A 313 -38.33 -15.28 2.85
N LEU A 314 -37.35 -16.01 2.32
CA LEU A 314 -36.83 -15.77 0.98
C LEU A 314 -37.84 -16.26 -0.06
N GLU A 315 -37.96 -15.52 -1.17
CA GLU A 315 -38.78 -15.94 -2.32
C GLU A 315 -37.91 -15.93 -3.58
N MET A 316 -37.86 -17.04 -4.30
CA MET A 316 -37.11 -17.17 -5.56
C MET A 316 -38.00 -16.87 -6.76
N TYR A 317 -37.66 -15.80 -7.47
CA TYR A 317 -38.35 -15.36 -8.68
C TYR A 317 -37.75 -15.97 -9.95
N GLN A 318 -36.43 -16.13 -9.98
CA GLN A 318 -35.73 -16.72 -11.12
C GLN A 318 -34.54 -17.56 -10.63
N PRO A 319 -34.35 -18.79 -11.14
CA PRO A 319 -35.37 -19.56 -11.82
C PRO A 319 -36.48 -19.98 -10.83
N ARG A 320 -37.76 -19.86 -11.23
CA ARG A 320 -38.86 -20.18 -10.32
C ARG A 320 -38.97 -21.69 -10.10
N ASN A 321 -38.80 -22.15 -8.85
CA ASN A 321 -38.91 -23.57 -8.44
C ASN A 321 -38.07 -24.58 -9.24
N LYS A 322 -36.98 -24.14 -9.89
CA LYS A 322 -36.03 -25.04 -10.55
C LYS A 322 -34.70 -25.04 -9.80
N GLY A 323 -34.12 -26.23 -9.64
CA GLY A 323 -32.80 -26.45 -9.07
C GLY A 323 -31.66 -26.31 -10.07
N VAL A 324 -31.98 -26.37 -11.37
CA VAL A 324 -31.03 -26.17 -12.45
C VAL A 324 -31.26 -24.81 -13.11
N VAL A 325 -30.17 -24.07 -13.30
CA VAL A 325 -30.09 -22.80 -14.01
C VAL A 325 -29.32 -23.05 -15.31
N TYR A 326 -29.74 -22.40 -16.39
CA TYR A 326 -29.07 -22.43 -17.69
C TYR A 326 -28.62 -21.03 -18.06
N LEU A 327 -27.61 -20.94 -18.92
CA LEU A 327 -27.29 -19.70 -19.60
C LEU A 327 -28.35 -19.45 -20.69
N GLU A 328 -28.93 -18.25 -20.71
CA GLU A 328 -29.80 -17.82 -21.80
C GLU A 328 -28.96 -17.62 -23.08
N PRO A 329 -29.54 -17.84 -24.28
CA PRO A 329 -28.83 -17.59 -25.54
C PRO A 329 -28.29 -16.16 -25.60
N ASN A 330 -26.99 -16.03 -25.93
CA ASN A 330 -26.26 -14.76 -25.96
C ASN A 330 -26.09 -14.04 -24.61
N GLN A 331 -26.40 -14.67 -23.48
CA GLN A 331 -26.08 -14.15 -22.15
C GLN A 331 -24.86 -14.88 -21.55
N PRO A 332 -23.77 -14.16 -21.23
CA PRO A 332 -22.55 -14.78 -20.69
C PRO A 332 -22.65 -15.06 -19.18
N TYR A 333 -23.85 -14.95 -18.61
CA TYR A 333 -24.13 -15.18 -17.20
C TYR A 333 -25.51 -15.83 -17.02
N ALA A 334 -25.66 -16.52 -15.89
CA ALA A 334 -26.95 -16.92 -15.35
C ALA A 334 -27.43 -15.90 -14.32
N LEU A 335 -28.75 -15.71 -14.25
CA LEU A 335 -29.38 -14.77 -13.31
C LEU A 335 -30.28 -15.52 -12.33
N VAL A 336 -30.03 -15.32 -11.04
CA VAL A 336 -30.90 -15.77 -9.94
C VAL A 336 -31.46 -14.53 -9.24
N ILE A 337 -32.77 -14.46 -9.10
CA ILE A 337 -33.45 -13.33 -8.45
C ILE A 337 -34.15 -13.82 -7.18
N LEU A 338 -33.78 -13.25 -6.04
CA LEU A 338 -34.35 -13.53 -4.73
C LEU A 338 -34.96 -12.28 -4.12
N LYS A 339 -36.22 -12.34 -3.70
CA LYS A 339 -36.81 -11.32 -2.84
C LYS A 339 -36.52 -11.64 -1.38
N THR A 340 -36.19 -10.59 -0.62
CA THR A 340 -35.77 -10.74 0.77
C THR A 340 -36.46 -9.72 1.70
N PRO A 341 -36.63 -10.06 3.00
CA PRO A 341 -36.89 -9.07 4.03
C PRO A 341 -35.78 -8.01 4.10
N SER A 342 -36.10 -6.80 4.58
CA SER A 342 -35.19 -5.64 4.58
C SER A 342 -34.00 -5.81 5.52
N ASN A 343 -34.10 -6.75 6.46
CA ASN A 343 -33.07 -7.10 7.43
C ASN A 343 -32.30 -8.36 7.04
N VAL A 344 -32.40 -8.84 5.80
CA VAL A 344 -31.67 -10.01 5.32
C VAL A 344 -30.69 -9.60 4.24
N VAL A 345 -29.42 -9.92 4.45
CA VAL A 345 -28.34 -9.66 3.50
C VAL A 345 -27.92 -10.98 2.87
N LEU A 346 -27.77 -11.00 1.54
CA LEU A 346 -27.32 -12.17 0.80
C LEU A 346 -25.88 -12.04 0.33
N ASN A 347 -25.22 -13.18 0.22
CA ASN A 347 -23.98 -13.38 -0.51
C ASN A 347 -24.14 -14.65 -1.38
N ALA A 348 -23.33 -14.79 -2.43
CA ALA A 348 -23.34 -15.97 -3.27
C ALA A 348 -21.92 -16.37 -3.64
N ASN A 349 -21.74 -17.63 -4.01
CA ASN A 349 -20.51 -18.13 -4.61
C ASN A 349 -20.88 -19.00 -5.83
N LEU A 350 -20.08 -18.91 -6.88
CA LEU A 350 -20.04 -19.92 -7.93
C LEU A 350 -18.88 -20.87 -7.69
N LYS A 351 -19.14 -22.18 -7.74
CA LYS A 351 -18.10 -23.21 -7.59
C LYS A 351 -18.05 -24.17 -8.76
N ARG A 352 -16.87 -24.69 -9.07
CA ARG A 352 -16.66 -25.81 -9.99
C ARG A 352 -15.72 -26.82 -9.32
N HIS A 353 -16.12 -28.09 -9.25
CA HIS A 353 -15.37 -29.12 -8.53
C HIS A 353 -14.97 -28.68 -7.10
N ASP A 354 -15.91 -28.08 -6.38
CA ASP A 354 -15.75 -27.48 -5.03
C ASP A 354 -14.79 -26.28 -4.90
N GLU A 355 -14.12 -25.88 -5.96
CA GLU A 355 -13.31 -24.66 -6.01
C GLU A 355 -14.16 -23.44 -6.38
N ILE A 356 -13.92 -22.30 -5.72
CA ILE A 356 -14.61 -21.04 -6.05
C ILE A 356 -14.12 -20.55 -7.40
N VAL A 357 -15.06 -20.21 -8.29
CA VAL A 357 -14.77 -19.56 -9.57
C VAL A 357 -14.49 -18.08 -9.30
N GLU A 358 -13.23 -17.67 -9.34
CA GLU A 358 -12.86 -16.28 -9.09
C GLU A 358 -13.51 -15.34 -10.12
N GLY A 359 -14.21 -14.31 -9.61
CA GLY A 359 -15.00 -13.38 -10.43
C GLY A 359 -16.23 -14.02 -11.08
N GLY A 360 -16.62 -15.22 -10.64
CA GLY A 360 -17.74 -15.98 -11.17
C GLY A 360 -19.10 -15.50 -10.67
N GLU A 361 -19.17 -14.53 -9.75
CA GLU A 361 -20.43 -14.03 -9.22
C GLU A 361 -20.46 -12.52 -8.98
N SER A 362 -21.66 -11.94 -9.03
CA SER A 362 -21.94 -10.59 -8.56
C SER A 362 -23.34 -10.52 -7.97
N THR A 363 -23.51 -9.83 -6.84
CA THR A 363 -24.82 -9.67 -6.19
C THR A 363 -25.18 -8.19 -6.10
N ILE A 364 -26.36 -7.84 -6.60
CA ILE A 364 -26.85 -6.45 -6.63
C ILE A 364 -28.21 -6.38 -5.95
N PHE A 365 -28.30 -5.64 -4.84
CA PHE A 365 -29.55 -5.40 -4.13
C PHE A 365 -30.31 -4.18 -4.69
N ASP A 366 -31.48 -4.42 -5.26
CA ASP A 366 -32.44 -3.36 -5.62
C ASP A 366 -33.29 -3.01 -4.38
N LYS A 367 -32.93 -1.92 -3.70
CA LYS A 367 -33.62 -1.43 -2.50
C LYS A 367 -35.11 -1.10 -2.75
N ARG A 368 -35.50 -0.69 -3.97
CA ARG A 368 -36.89 -0.31 -4.29
C ARG A 368 -37.78 -1.54 -4.44
N LYS A 369 -37.28 -2.54 -5.16
CA LYS A 369 -38.00 -3.80 -5.41
C LYS A 369 -37.82 -4.82 -4.27
N ARG A 370 -36.85 -4.61 -3.39
CA ARG A 370 -36.43 -5.53 -2.31
C ARG A 370 -36.01 -6.91 -2.85
N VAL A 371 -35.24 -6.89 -3.93
CA VAL A 371 -34.72 -8.09 -4.58
C VAL A 371 -33.21 -8.03 -4.73
N TYR A 372 -32.56 -9.17 -4.57
CA TYR A 372 -31.19 -9.40 -4.98
C TYR A 372 -31.18 -10.00 -6.39
N ASN A 373 -30.43 -9.36 -7.27
CA ASN A 373 -30.07 -9.91 -8.57
C ASN A 373 -28.66 -10.52 -8.44
N CYS A 374 -28.59 -11.84 -8.47
CA CYS A 374 -27.36 -12.61 -8.35
C CYS A 374 -26.96 -13.11 -9.73
N TYR A 375 -25.87 -12.57 -10.25
CA TYR A 375 -25.30 -12.91 -11.55
C TYR A 375 -24.20 -13.95 -11.36
N PHE A 376 -24.17 -14.95 -12.23
CA PHE A 376 -23.18 -16.03 -12.18
C PHE A 376 -22.56 -16.23 -13.56
N ALA A 377 -21.27 -15.94 -13.68
CA ALA A 377 -20.49 -16.06 -14.91
C ALA A 377 -19.55 -17.29 -14.81
N PRO A 378 -19.86 -18.40 -15.49
CA PRO A 378 -19.01 -19.58 -15.44
C PRO A 378 -17.71 -19.38 -16.21
N ALA A 379 -16.64 -20.00 -15.75
CA ALA A 379 -15.32 -19.93 -16.38
C ALA A 379 -15.07 -21.04 -17.42
N SER A 380 -15.96 -22.02 -17.52
CA SER A 380 -15.74 -23.24 -18.30
C SER A 380 -17.03 -24.03 -18.55
N ILE A 381 -16.98 -25.00 -19.47
CA ILE A 381 -18.07 -25.97 -19.73
C ILE A 381 -18.21 -26.95 -18.54
N GLY A 382 -19.43 -27.38 -18.25
CA GLY A 382 -19.78 -28.37 -17.23
C GLY A 382 -20.65 -27.80 -16.11
N ASP A 383 -20.90 -28.64 -15.11
CA ASP A 383 -21.76 -28.28 -13.99
C ASP A 383 -21.02 -27.42 -12.98
N HIS A 384 -21.67 -26.33 -12.58
CA HIS A 384 -21.20 -25.44 -11.53
C HIS A 384 -22.23 -25.43 -10.40
N LYS A 385 -21.78 -25.30 -9.17
CA LYS A 385 -22.65 -25.16 -8.00
C LYS A 385 -22.79 -23.69 -7.63
N ILE A 386 -24.01 -23.20 -7.64
CA ILE A 386 -24.38 -21.90 -7.08
C ILE A 386 -24.79 -22.14 -5.63
N SER A 387 -24.09 -21.51 -4.69
CA SER A 387 -24.47 -21.51 -3.28
C SER A 387 -24.79 -20.08 -2.85
N ILE A 388 -26.00 -19.86 -2.35
CA ILE A 388 -26.46 -18.59 -1.81
C ILE A 388 -26.51 -18.70 -0.29
N PHE A 389 -25.94 -17.69 0.36
CA PHE A 389 -25.84 -17.56 1.80
C PHE A 389 -26.60 -16.32 2.25
N ALA A 390 -27.13 -16.36 3.48
CA ALA A 390 -27.85 -15.24 4.05
C ALA A 390 -27.43 -14.99 5.49
N LYS A 391 -27.72 -13.78 5.95
CA LYS A 391 -27.51 -13.36 7.32
C LYS A 391 -28.60 -12.38 7.75
N LEU A 392 -28.98 -12.42 9.04
CA LEU A 392 -29.86 -11.44 9.67
C LEU A 392 -29.10 -10.21 10.15
N GLY A 393 -29.70 -9.04 9.91
CA GLY A 393 -29.17 -7.75 10.30
C GLY A 393 -28.14 -7.22 9.32
N ASP A 394 -27.91 -5.91 9.41
CA ASP A 394 -26.95 -5.21 8.56
C ASP A 394 -25.62 -4.93 9.27
N THR A 395 -25.25 -5.81 10.22
CA THR A 395 -23.99 -5.67 10.97
C THR A 395 -22.91 -6.52 10.30
N ASP A 396 -21.66 -6.08 10.36
CA ASP A 396 -20.51 -6.91 9.94
C ASP A 396 -20.28 -8.10 10.89
N ILE A 397 -20.99 -8.15 12.03
CA ILE A 397 -20.86 -9.16 13.08
C ILE A 397 -21.81 -10.33 12.81
N GLY A 398 -21.29 -11.53 12.59
CA GLY A 398 -22.07 -12.76 12.36
C GLY A 398 -21.72 -13.46 11.04
N SER A 399 -21.90 -14.78 10.99
CA SER A 399 -21.62 -15.63 9.84
C SER A 399 -22.73 -15.57 8.78
N TYR A 400 -22.34 -15.73 7.52
CA TYR A 400 -23.27 -16.05 6.44
C TYR A 400 -23.54 -17.55 6.47
N ASP A 401 -24.81 -17.94 6.55
CA ASP A 401 -25.22 -19.34 6.56
C ASP A 401 -25.86 -19.71 5.22
N PRO A 402 -25.63 -20.93 4.70
CA PRO A 402 -26.17 -21.35 3.42
C PRO A 402 -27.70 -21.46 3.49
N VAL A 403 -28.39 -20.89 2.50
CA VAL A 403 -29.85 -20.91 2.39
C VAL A 403 -30.35 -21.68 1.17
N LEU A 404 -29.60 -21.66 0.07
CA LEU A 404 -30.04 -22.21 -1.21
C LEU A 404 -28.83 -22.71 -2.00
N ASP A 405 -28.95 -23.92 -2.54
CA ASP A 405 -28.02 -24.48 -3.51
C ASP A 405 -28.75 -24.77 -4.84
N LEU A 406 -28.11 -24.38 -5.96
CA LEU A 406 -28.56 -24.62 -7.34
C LEU A 406 -27.41 -25.18 -8.18
N THR A 407 -27.74 -25.85 -9.28
CA THR A 407 -26.77 -26.27 -10.31
C THR A 407 -26.87 -25.34 -11.51
N LEU A 408 -25.75 -24.79 -11.98
CA LEU A 408 -25.63 -24.11 -13.26
C LEU A 408 -25.01 -25.08 -14.27
N GLU A 409 -25.81 -25.56 -15.22
CA GLU A 409 -25.37 -26.48 -16.26
C GLU A 409 -24.89 -25.68 -17.49
N VAL A 410 -23.60 -25.75 -17.79
CA VAL A 410 -22.97 -25.01 -18.89
C VAL A 410 -22.62 -25.97 -20.00
N LYS A 411 -23.40 -25.98 -21.09
CA LYS A 411 -23.16 -26.87 -22.24
C LYS A 411 -22.14 -26.30 -23.22
N GLU A 412 -22.17 -24.98 -23.40
CA GLU A 412 -21.32 -24.27 -24.34
C GLU A 412 -20.81 -22.97 -23.69
N MET A 413 -19.58 -22.60 -23.99
CA MET A 413 -18.97 -21.35 -23.53
C MET A 413 -19.10 -20.27 -24.60
N MET A 414 -19.39 -19.05 -24.17
CA MET A 414 -19.36 -17.89 -25.08
C MET A 414 -17.92 -17.53 -25.47
N VAL A 415 -17.77 -16.91 -26.64
CA VAL A 415 -16.46 -16.48 -27.21
C VAL A 415 -15.73 -15.47 -26.33
N SER A 416 -16.46 -14.76 -25.45
CA SER A 416 -15.88 -13.81 -24.49
C SER A 416 -16.57 -13.96 -23.14
N PRO A 417 -16.07 -14.84 -22.25
CA PRO A 417 -16.62 -14.99 -20.91
C PRO A 417 -16.47 -13.66 -20.16
N ILE A 418 -17.53 -13.25 -19.48
CA ILE A 418 -17.46 -12.12 -18.56
C ILE A 418 -17.00 -12.62 -17.19
N SER A 419 -16.57 -11.68 -16.36
CA SER A 419 -16.35 -11.93 -14.94
C SER A 419 -16.57 -10.64 -14.16
N TYR A 420 -16.75 -10.75 -12.86
CA TYR A 420 -17.11 -9.61 -12.03
C TYR A 420 -16.04 -9.33 -10.98
N PRO A 421 -15.62 -8.06 -10.82
CA PRO A 421 -14.75 -7.72 -9.72
C PRO A 421 -15.44 -8.04 -8.40
N ARG A 422 -14.64 -8.42 -7.41
CA ARG A 422 -15.18 -8.67 -6.07
C ARG A 422 -15.66 -7.33 -5.49
N THR A 423 -16.93 -7.26 -5.11
CA THR A 423 -17.52 -6.11 -4.43
C THR A 423 -17.83 -6.44 -2.98
N TRP A 424 -17.72 -5.44 -2.11
CA TRP A 424 -18.22 -5.48 -0.74
C TRP A 424 -19.54 -4.72 -0.65
N LYS A 425 -20.31 -4.99 0.40
CA LYS A 425 -21.61 -4.34 0.63
C LYS A 425 -21.52 -2.81 0.54
N LEU A 426 -20.45 -2.23 1.09
CA LEU A 426 -20.17 -0.79 1.08
C LEU A 426 -20.26 -0.17 -0.32
N PHE A 427 -19.80 -0.87 -1.36
CA PHE A 427 -19.87 -0.39 -2.75
C PHE A 427 -21.30 -0.06 -3.16
N HIS A 428 -22.24 -0.93 -2.81
CA HIS A 428 -23.66 -0.76 -3.13
C HIS A 428 -24.35 0.23 -2.17
N ASP A 429 -23.99 0.24 -0.89
CA ASP A 429 -24.59 1.15 0.10
C ASP A 429 -24.25 2.61 -0.13
N LEU A 430 -23.03 2.88 -0.55
CA LEU A 430 -22.60 4.21 -0.97
C LEU A 430 -23.07 4.57 -2.38
N GLY A 431 -23.86 3.72 -3.05
CA GLY A 431 -24.38 4.00 -4.39
C GLY A 431 -23.29 4.15 -5.46
N MET A 432 -22.15 3.47 -5.29
CA MET A 432 -21.04 3.52 -6.21
C MET A 432 -21.39 2.77 -7.50
N LYS A 433 -20.88 3.25 -8.63
CA LYS A 433 -21.08 2.65 -9.95
C LYS A 433 -19.76 2.49 -10.67
N LEU A 434 -19.46 1.27 -11.11
CA LEU A 434 -18.30 0.98 -11.95
C LEU A 434 -18.57 1.51 -13.36
N VAL A 435 -17.68 2.37 -13.85
CA VAL A 435 -17.75 2.96 -15.19
C VAL A 435 -16.86 2.18 -16.17
N SER A 436 -15.68 1.75 -15.74
CA SER A 436 -14.75 0.94 -16.55
C SER A 436 -13.68 0.30 -15.65
N PRO A 437 -13.14 -0.90 -15.99
CA PRO A 437 -13.63 -1.78 -17.05
C PRO A 437 -14.95 -2.46 -16.63
N MET A 438 -15.80 -2.78 -17.60
CA MET A 438 -17.07 -3.48 -17.37
C MET A 438 -16.94 -4.95 -17.79
N GLY A 439 -17.65 -5.85 -17.10
CA GLY A 439 -17.74 -7.26 -17.50
C GLY A 439 -16.44 -8.06 -17.34
N THR A 440 -15.46 -7.56 -16.58
CA THR A 440 -14.28 -8.34 -16.21
C THR A 440 -13.84 -8.07 -14.77
N HIS A 441 -13.35 -9.09 -14.07
CA HIS A 441 -12.59 -8.95 -12.83
C HIS A 441 -11.08 -8.85 -13.06
N LEU A 442 -10.62 -9.29 -14.25
CA LEU A 442 -9.23 -9.39 -14.64
C LEU A 442 -8.91 -8.37 -15.74
N ILE A 443 -8.00 -7.46 -15.42
CA ILE A 443 -7.51 -6.44 -16.33
C ILE A 443 -6.19 -6.94 -16.91
N ASN A 444 -6.18 -7.26 -18.21
CA ASN A 444 -4.95 -7.62 -18.91
C ASN A 444 -4.26 -6.35 -19.39
N MET A 445 -3.03 -6.12 -18.93
CA MET A 445 -2.19 -5.04 -19.44
C MET A 445 -1.36 -5.55 -20.62
N ASN A 446 -1.44 -4.83 -21.74
CA ASN A 446 -0.67 -5.16 -22.95
C ASN A 446 0.81 -4.79 -22.78
N SER A 447 1.66 -5.37 -23.64
CA SER A 447 3.09 -5.05 -23.67
C SER A 447 3.32 -3.54 -23.87
N GLY A 448 4.14 -2.95 -22.99
CA GLY A 448 4.46 -1.51 -23.02
C GLY A 448 3.44 -0.58 -22.35
N GLU A 449 2.31 -1.08 -21.86
CA GLU A 449 1.38 -0.27 -21.06
C GLU A 449 1.99 0.09 -19.70
N LYS A 450 1.99 1.38 -19.38
CA LYS A 450 2.62 1.91 -18.15
C LYS A 450 1.75 1.71 -16.91
N PHE A 451 0.44 1.75 -17.08
CA PHE A 451 -0.55 1.63 -16.02
C PHE A 451 -1.91 1.30 -16.63
N THR A 452 -2.83 0.79 -15.79
CA THR A 452 -4.25 0.66 -16.12
C THR A 452 -5.11 1.59 -15.27
N GLN A 453 -6.37 1.78 -15.63
CA GLN A 453 -7.30 2.67 -14.94
C GLN A 453 -8.66 2.00 -14.71
N ILE A 454 -9.12 2.06 -13.46
CA ILE A 454 -10.49 1.75 -13.06
C ILE A 454 -11.21 3.09 -12.83
N ALA A 455 -12.38 3.26 -13.43
CA ALA A 455 -13.21 4.45 -13.30
C ALA A 455 -14.47 4.13 -12.48
N ILE A 456 -14.72 4.90 -11.42
CA ILE A 456 -15.85 4.70 -10.51
C ILE A 456 -16.58 6.01 -10.30
N ARG A 457 -17.89 6.02 -10.53
CA ARG A 457 -18.77 7.13 -10.16
C ARG A 457 -19.28 6.92 -8.75
N THR A 458 -19.29 7.98 -7.95
CA THR A 458 -19.77 7.96 -6.57
C THR A 458 -20.68 9.17 -6.33
N PRO A 459 -21.54 9.14 -5.31
CA PRO A 459 -22.10 10.37 -4.74
C PRO A 459 -20.99 11.35 -4.31
N SER A 460 -21.36 12.63 -4.17
CA SER A 460 -20.42 13.71 -3.87
C SER A 460 -19.85 13.66 -2.45
N ASP A 461 -20.46 12.91 -1.53
CA ASP A 461 -20.03 12.73 -0.14
C ASP A 461 -19.17 11.47 0.06
N VAL A 462 -18.59 10.91 -1.01
CA VAL A 462 -17.79 9.67 -0.96
C VAL A 462 -16.38 9.92 -1.48
N GLU A 463 -15.39 9.49 -0.68
CA GLU A 463 -13.97 9.53 -1.01
C GLU A 463 -13.44 8.13 -1.31
N LEU A 464 -12.51 8.02 -2.27
CA LEU A 464 -11.86 6.77 -2.63
C LEU A 464 -10.35 6.78 -2.33
N MET A 465 -9.85 5.61 -1.95
CA MET A 465 -8.42 5.31 -1.83
C MET A 465 -8.12 4.03 -2.62
N GLY A 466 -6.92 3.92 -3.18
CA GLY A 466 -6.49 2.73 -3.90
C GLY A 466 -5.24 2.11 -3.27
N GLU A 467 -5.07 0.83 -3.48
CA GLU A 467 -3.86 0.08 -3.15
C GLU A 467 -3.59 -0.94 -4.24
N LEU A 468 -2.32 -1.11 -4.61
CA LEU A 468 -1.86 -2.19 -5.48
C LEU A 468 -1.00 -3.14 -4.66
N ALA A 469 -1.34 -4.42 -4.65
CA ALA A 469 -0.53 -5.46 -4.01
C ALA A 469 -0.14 -6.54 -5.01
N ASP A 470 1.04 -7.13 -4.87
CA ASP A 470 1.46 -8.27 -5.69
C ASP A 470 0.81 -9.59 -5.23
N SER A 471 1.22 -10.71 -5.84
CA SER A 471 0.68 -12.04 -5.52
C SER A 471 0.92 -12.49 -4.08
N ASP A 472 1.95 -11.95 -3.43
CA ASP A 472 2.30 -12.26 -2.04
C ASP A 472 1.56 -11.34 -1.05
N GLY A 473 0.71 -10.43 -1.56
CA GLY A 473 0.02 -9.43 -0.77
C GLY A 473 0.91 -8.25 -0.36
N GLN A 474 2.11 -8.10 -0.96
CA GLN A 474 3.00 -6.99 -0.65
C GLN A 474 2.57 -5.75 -1.42
N SER A 475 2.40 -4.63 -0.70
CA SER A 475 2.00 -3.36 -1.29
C SER A 475 3.08 -2.82 -2.24
N VAL A 476 2.68 -2.42 -3.44
CA VAL A 476 3.55 -1.85 -4.45
C VAL A 476 3.69 -0.36 -4.18
N MET A 477 4.84 0.05 -3.62
CA MET A 477 5.14 1.46 -3.36
C MET A 477 4.99 2.30 -4.62
N CYS A 478 4.29 3.44 -4.51
CA CYS A 478 4.00 4.34 -5.64
C CYS A 478 3.27 3.64 -6.81
N GLY A 479 2.60 2.50 -6.55
CA GLY A 479 1.93 1.67 -7.53
C GLY A 479 0.53 2.13 -7.92
N ASN A 480 0.00 3.22 -7.32
CA ASN A 480 -1.34 3.70 -7.61
C ASN A 480 -1.47 5.22 -7.54
N ARG A 481 -2.52 5.74 -8.20
CA ARG A 481 -2.91 7.16 -8.19
C ARG A 481 -4.42 7.26 -8.30
N VAL A 482 -5.07 7.72 -7.24
CA VAL A 482 -6.54 7.83 -7.13
C VAL A 482 -6.95 9.28 -6.94
N TYR A 483 -7.87 9.77 -7.77
CA TYR A 483 -8.38 11.14 -7.69
C TYR A 483 -9.73 11.29 -8.38
N TYR A 484 -10.52 12.28 -7.96
CA TYR A 484 -11.77 12.63 -8.61
C TYR A 484 -11.53 13.60 -9.78
N ASP A 485 -11.99 13.22 -10.97
CA ASP A 485 -11.93 14.04 -12.18
C ASP A 485 -13.25 14.80 -12.34
N ARG A 486 -13.25 16.08 -11.95
CA ARG A 486 -14.43 16.97 -12.02
C ARG A 486 -14.96 17.19 -13.44
N GLN A 487 -14.11 17.07 -14.47
CA GLN A 487 -14.55 17.27 -15.86
C GLN A 487 -15.30 16.06 -16.40
N LYS A 488 -14.96 14.87 -15.92
CA LYS A 488 -15.53 13.60 -16.37
C LYS A 488 -16.58 13.02 -15.42
N ASP A 489 -16.70 13.58 -14.21
CA ASP A 489 -17.63 13.16 -13.16
C ASP A 489 -17.48 11.69 -12.76
N TYR A 490 -16.23 11.30 -12.46
CA TYR A 490 -15.89 10.02 -11.83
C TYR A 490 -14.49 10.06 -11.21
N TRP A 491 -14.24 9.13 -10.30
CA TRP A 491 -12.91 8.83 -9.78
C TRP A 491 -12.08 8.04 -10.78
N ARG A 492 -10.84 8.46 -10.98
CA ARG A 492 -9.80 7.76 -11.75
C ARG A 492 -8.88 7.04 -10.78
N CYS A 493 -8.98 5.72 -10.73
CA CYS A 493 -8.12 4.85 -9.94
C CYS A 493 -7.10 4.20 -10.86
N ARG A 494 -5.88 4.75 -10.93
CA ARG A 494 -4.81 4.24 -11.79
C ARG A 494 -3.86 3.35 -11.01
N PHE A 495 -3.38 2.29 -11.65
CA PHE A 495 -2.52 1.27 -11.05
C PHE A 495 -1.37 0.92 -11.99
N ALA A 496 -0.13 0.97 -11.49
CA ALA A 496 1.12 0.74 -12.19
C ALA A 496 1.89 -0.42 -11.54
N PRO A 497 1.76 -1.64 -12.06
CA PRO A 497 2.58 -2.78 -11.67
C PRO A 497 4.07 -2.51 -11.83
N ASN A 498 4.88 -2.96 -10.87
CA ASN A 498 6.34 -2.75 -10.85
C ASN A 498 7.15 -3.91 -11.46
N LYS A 499 6.49 -5.04 -11.75
CA LYS A 499 7.07 -6.25 -12.37
C LYS A 499 5.97 -6.97 -13.16
N SER A 500 6.36 -7.90 -14.03
CA SER A 500 5.40 -8.81 -14.66
C SER A 500 4.81 -9.76 -13.62
N GLY A 501 3.52 -10.07 -13.71
CA GLY A 501 2.81 -10.93 -12.77
C GLY A 501 1.34 -10.54 -12.57
N ILE A 502 0.69 -11.18 -11.60
CA ILE A 502 -0.69 -10.88 -11.19
C ILE A 502 -0.67 -10.00 -9.95
N PHE A 503 -1.47 -8.95 -9.95
CA PHE A 503 -1.62 -7.99 -8.87
C PHE A 503 -3.08 -7.86 -8.44
N SER A 504 -3.31 -7.46 -7.20
CA SER A 504 -4.62 -7.10 -6.68
C SER A 504 -4.73 -5.58 -6.58
N ALA A 505 -5.67 -4.99 -7.31
CA ALA A 505 -6.00 -3.57 -7.24
C ALA A 505 -7.24 -3.40 -6.36
N SER A 506 -7.00 -3.00 -5.11
CA SER A 506 -8.04 -2.75 -4.12
C SER A 506 -8.44 -1.28 -4.14
N ILE A 507 -9.74 -1.02 -4.18
CA ILE A 507 -10.30 0.32 -4.02
C ILE A 507 -11.16 0.32 -2.76
N PHE A 508 -10.84 1.25 -1.88
CA PHE A 508 -11.51 1.47 -0.62
C PHE A 508 -12.33 2.75 -0.70
N ALA A 509 -13.41 2.82 0.09
CA ALA A 509 -14.30 3.97 0.14
C ALA A 509 -14.60 4.36 1.59
N ARG A 510 -14.97 5.62 1.78
CA ARG A 510 -15.62 6.14 2.99
C ARG A 510 -16.51 7.32 2.66
N LYS A 511 -17.39 7.70 3.59
CA LYS A 511 -18.08 8.99 3.50
C LYS A 511 -17.16 10.12 3.96
N THR A 512 -17.21 11.28 3.32
CA THR A 512 -16.44 12.47 3.71
C THR A 512 -16.78 12.95 5.13
N SER A 513 -18.01 12.69 5.61
CA SER A 513 -18.44 13.02 6.96
C SER A 513 -17.95 12.04 8.03
N ASP A 514 -17.41 10.88 7.64
CA ASP A 514 -16.97 9.84 8.57
C ASP A 514 -15.47 10.01 8.89
N PRO A 515 -15.10 10.28 10.15
CA PRO A 515 -13.69 10.35 10.55
C PRO A 515 -12.99 8.97 10.57
N GLY A 516 -13.73 7.88 10.36
CA GLY A 516 -13.22 6.52 10.32
C GLY A 516 -12.26 6.20 9.16
N ASN A 517 -11.72 4.97 9.22
CA ASN A 517 -10.83 4.45 8.20
C ASN A 517 -11.57 4.08 6.91
N PHE A 518 -10.86 4.15 5.79
CA PHE A 518 -11.32 3.60 4.52
C PHE A 518 -11.63 2.10 4.65
N GLN A 519 -12.74 1.67 4.06
CA GLN A 519 -13.19 0.28 4.05
C GLN A 519 -13.22 -0.27 2.63
N SER A 520 -13.00 -1.59 2.47
CA SER A 520 -12.95 -2.22 1.15
C SER A 520 -14.26 -2.04 0.40
N ALA A 521 -14.19 -1.59 -0.86
CA ALA A 521 -15.37 -1.39 -1.70
C ALA A 521 -15.35 -2.34 -2.91
N ILE A 522 -14.26 -2.38 -3.66
CA ILE A 522 -14.15 -3.20 -4.87
C ILE A 522 -12.70 -3.62 -5.13
N LEU A 523 -12.51 -4.82 -5.69
CA LEU A 523 -11.20 -5.39 -5.99
C LEU A 523 -11.18 -5.99 -7.40
N PHE A 524 -10.11 -5.69 -8.13
CA PHE A 524 -9.77 -6.29 -9.43
C PHE A 524 -8.45 -7.03 -9.36
N LYS A 525 -8.27 -7.99 -10.27
CA LYS A 525 -6.97 -8.54 -10.62
C LYS A 525 -6.39 -7.82 -11.81
N ILE A 526 -5.08 -7.58 -11.81
CA ILE A 526 -4.35 -7.03 -12.95
C ILE A 526 -3.30 -8.05 -13.37
N CYS A 527 -3.38 -8.55 -14.60
CA CYS A 527 -2.34 -9.36 -15.21
C CYS A 527 -1.40 -8.45 -16.02
N ALA A 528 -0.18 -8.28 -15.53
CA ALA A 528 0.82 -7.40 -16.10
C ALA A 528 1.89 -8.21 -16.84
N ASN A 529 2.02 -7.98 -18.14
CA ASN A 529 2.99 -8.67 -18.98
C ASN A 529 4.01 -7.69 -19.56
N GLN A 530 5.30 -8.05 -19.52
CA GLN A 530 6.39 -7.31 -20.16
C GLN A 530 6.51 -5.83 -19.69
N ILE A 531 6.60 -5.63 -18.37
CA ILE A 531 6.82 -4.30 -17.78
C ILE A 531 8.22 -3.76 -18.11
N SER A 532 8.28 -2.55 -18.67
CA SER A 532 9.54 -1.87 -19.01
C SER A 532 10.35 -1.50 -17.76
N LEU A 533 11.68 -1.59 -17.85
CA LEU A 533 12.59 -1.17 -16.78
C LEU A 533 13.24 0.19 -17.11
N PRO A 534 13.36 1.10 -16.12
CA PRO A 534 12.78 1.00 -14.79
C PRO A 534 11.25 1.15 -14.83
N PRO A 535 10.52 0.50 -13.89
CA PRO A 535 9.07 0.48 -13.91
C PRO A 535 8.49 1.88 -13.70
N PHE A 536 7.33 2.10 -14.33
CA PHE A 536 6.56 3.32 -14.12
C PHE A 536 6.05 3.36 -12.67
N SER A 537 6.11 4.54 -12.03
CA SER A 537 5.55 4.75 -10.69
C SER A 537 4.93 6.14 -10.59
N PHE A 538 3.92 6.27 -9.75
CA PHE A 538 3.23 7.55 -9.52
C PHE A 538 3.80 8.27 -8.31
N PRO A 539 4.07 9.59 -8.39
CA PRO A 539 4.15 10.39 -7.18
C PRO A 539 2.80 10.34 -6.46
N LYS A 540 2.84 10.38 -5.13
CA LYS A 540 1.63 10.47 -4.34
C LYS A 540 1.02 11.86 -4.59
N THR A 541 -0.28 11.93 -4.78
CA THR A 541 -1.01 13.18 -5.00
C THR A 541 -2.27 13.19 -4.18
N TRP A 542 -2.61 14.32 -3.58
CA TRP A 542 -3.88 14.54 -2.90
C TRP A 542 -4.89 15.22 -3.84
N GLN A 543 -6.19 15.18 -3.51
CA GLN A 543 -7.23 15.79 -4.35
C GLN A 543 -6.97 17.27 -4.64
N LEU A 544 -6.39 17.99 -3.68
CA LEU A 544 -6.03 19.41 -3.81
C LEU A 544 -5.09 19.70 -5.00
N PHE A 545 -4.23 18.75 -5.37
CA PHE A 545 -3.37 18.86 -6.56
C PHE A 545 -4.19 19.12 -7.84
N TYR A 546 -5.30 18.41 -7.99
CA TYR A 546 -6.17 18.51 -9.16
C TYR A 546 -7.11 19.71 -9.06
N ASP A 547 -7.59 20.00 -7.84
CA ASP A 547 -8.44 21.16 -7.59
C ASP A 547 -7.68 22.48 -7.84
N PHE A 548 -6.36 22.51 -7.64
CA PHE A 548 -5.48 23.63 -8.02
C PHE A 548 -4.97 23.56 -9.46
N ASN A 549 -5.40 22.57 -10.25
CA ASN A 549 -5.00 22.38 -11.64
C ASN A 549 -3.46 22.32 -11.84
N LEU A 550 -2.76 21.71 -10.89
CA LEU A 550 -1.31 21.54 -10.95
C LEU A 550 -0.94 20.44 -11.96
N LYS A 551 0.22 20.60 -12.60
CA LYS A 551 0.81 19.64 -13.53
C LYS A 551 2.25 19.38 -13.16
N ILE A 552 2.64 18.11 -13.14
CA ILE A 552 4.04 17.71 -12.98
C ILE A 552 4.66 17.70 -14.38
N LEU A 553 5.72 18.48 -14.58
CA LEU A 553 6.50 18.52 -15.82
C LEU A 553 7.68 17.55 -15.76
N SER A 554 8.29 17.37 -14.59
CA SER A 554 9.36 16.39 -14.38
C SER A 554 9.56 16.10 -12.88
N PRO A 555 9.84 14.85 -12.47
CA PRO A 555 9.72 13.64 -13.27
C PRO A 555 8.26 13.17 -13.34
N VAL A 556 7.74 13.01 -14.56
CA VAL A 556 6.33 12.61 -14.80
C VAL A 556 6.09 11.12 -14.52
N SER A 557 7.13 10.30 -14.72
CA SER A 557 7.04 8.84 -14.76
C SER A 557 7.68 8.13 -13.56
N ARG A 558 8.03 8.88 -12.52
CA ARG A 558 8.74 8.34 -11.35
C ARG A 558 8.20 8.93 -10.05
N GLY A 559 7.50 8.10 -9.27
CA GLY A 559 7.22 8.35 -7.87
C GLY A 559 8.40 8.02 -6.96
N ILE A 560 9.26 7.09 -7.40
CA ILE A 560 10.49 6.70 -6.71
C ILE A 560 11.69 7.21 -7.52
N ILE A 561 12.54 8.02 -6.88
CA ILE A 561 13.69 8.65 -7.51
C ILE A 561 14.95 8.19 -6.78
N VAL A 562 15.83 7.48 -7.49
CA VAL A 562 17.13 7.04 -6.96
C VAL A 562 18.13 8.17 -7.13
N VAL A 563 18.84 8.48 -6.04
CA VAL A 563 19.86 9.50 -5.95
C VAL A 563 21.23 8.81 -5.85
N THR A 564 22.21 9.31 -6.59
CA THR A 564 23.59 8.78 -6.63
C THR A 564 24.58 9.90 -6.35
N ASN A 565 25.85 9.56 -6.13
CA ASN A 565 26.90 10.56 -5.91
C ASN A 565 27.04 11.54 -7.09
N ASP A 566 26.82 11.09 -8.32
CA ASP A 566 26.87 11.95 -9.52
C ASP A 566 25.67 12.90 -9.64
N LYS A 567 24.55 12.55 -8.99
CA LYS A 567 23.32 13.34 -8.99
C LYS A 567 22.69 13.31 -7.60
N PRO A 568 23.25 14.10 -6.65
CA PRO A 568 22.87 14.05 -5.24
C PRO A 568 21.56 14.80 -4.93
N THR A 569 20.92 15.41 -5.93
CA THR A 569 19.71 16.21 -5.77
C THR A 569 18.57 15.73 -6.68
N VAL A 570 17.34 16.00 -6.25
CA VAL A 570 16.12 15.69 -6.99
C VAL A 570 15.40 16.99 -7.32
N GLU A 571 15.32 17.35 -8.60
CA GLU A 571 14.54 18.50 -9.05
C GLU A 571 13.16 18.04 -9.55
N VAL A 572 12.10 18.57 -8.93
CA VAL A 572 10.71 18.43 -9.37
C VAL A 572 10.26 19.74 -10.00
N ARG A 573 9.83 19.68 -11.26
CA ARG A 573 9.25 20.81 -12.00
C ARG A 573 7.74 20.68 -12.05
N MET A 574 7.04 21.71 -11.60
CA MET A 574 5.58 21.78 -11.60
C MET A 574 5.10 23.07 -12.26
N GLN A 575 3.99 22.96 -12.99
CA GLN A 575 3.28 24.09 -13.55
C GLN A 575 1.93 24.23 -12.85
N GLY A 576 1.54 25.45 -12.54
CA GLY A 576 0.28 25.76 -11.88
C GLY A 576 -0.21 27.16 -12.24
N PRO A 577 -1.48 27.47 -11.93
CA PRO A 577 -2.00 28.84 -12.06
C PRO A 577 -1.16 29.85 -11.28
N ALA A 578 -1.07 31.09 -11.79
CA ALA A 578 -0.28 32.16 -11.17
C ALA A 578 -0.71 32.51 -9.73
N ASP A 579 -1.97 32.23 -9.36
CA ASP A 579 -2.52 32.44 -8.02
C ASP A 579 -2.15 31.34 -7.02
N VAL A 580 -1.37 30.32 -7.41
CA VAL A 580 -0.92 29.24 -6.52
C VAL A 580 0.56 29.42 -6.16
N CYS A 581 0.86 29.31 -4.86
CA CYS A 581 2.22 29.23 -4.34
C CYS A 581 2.54 27.79 -3.96
N LEU A 582 3.77 27.34 -4.24
CA LEU A 582 4.27 26.05 -3.77
C LEU A 582 5.32 26.21 -2.68
N ASP A 583 5.33 25.26 -1.75
CA ASP A 583 6.41 25.04 -0.77
C ASP A 583 6.81 23.55 -0.78
N GLY A 584 7.85 23.17 -0.04
CA GLY A 584 8.40 21.84 -0.02
C GLY A 584 8.85 21.46 1.39
N GLN A 585 9.13 20.17 1.58
CA GLN A 585 9.75 19.67 2.80
C GLN A 585 10.35 18.31 2.50
N LEU A 586 11.56 18.04 2.96
CA LEU A 586 12.15 16.71 2.90
C LEU A 586 12.04 16.05 4.27
N GLU A 587 11.46 14.85 4.35
CA GLU A 587 11.39 14.06 5.58
C GLU A 587 12.19 12.77 5.44
N ASN A 588 12.79 12.29 6.53
CA ASN A 588 13.42 10.97 6.58
C ASN A 588 12.43 9.85 6.92
N ASP A 589 12.93 8.61 6.97
CA ASP A 589 12.22 7.41 7.37
C ASP A 589 11.59 7.47 8.78
N ARG A 590 12.06 8.37 9.65
CA ARG A 590 11.50 8.64 10.98
C ARG A 590 10.47 9.77 10.99
N LYS A 591 10.09 10.29 9.82
CA LYS A 591 9.22 11.47 9.65
C LYS A 591 9.79 12.74 10.28
N GLU A 592 11.10 12.82 10.40
CA GLU A 592 11.78 14.03 10.85
C GLU A 592 12.07 14.91 9.65
N ALA A 593 11.65 16.18 9.73
CA ALA A 593 11.96 17.18 8.72
C ALA A 593 13.48 17.41 8.66
N ILE A 594 14.04 17.32 7.46
CA ILE A 594 15.43 17.67 7.20
C ILE A 594 15.53 19.17 7.08
N LEU A 595 16.16 19.80 8.08
CA LEU A 595 16.43 21.23 8.05
C LEU A 595 17.22 21.57 6.78
N ARG A 596 16.72 22.52 5.99
CA ARG A 596 17.30 22.92 4.68
C ARG A 596 17.41 21.77 3.66
N GLY A 597 16.52 20.78 3.77
CA GLY A 597 16.47 19.63 2.84
C GLY A 597 15.85 19.94 1.47
N HIS A 598 15.38 21.17 1.23
CA HIS A 598 14.78 21.58 -0.03
C HIS A 598 15.03 23.05 -0.38
N THR A 599 14.93 23.40 -1.67
CA THR A 599 14.87 24.77 -2.19
C THR A 599 13.76 24.92 -3.22
N ILE A 600 13.17 26.12 -3.31
CA ILE A 600 12.07 26.41 -4.22
C ILE A 600 12.33 27.68 -5.01
N HIS A 601 12.11 27.59 -6.32
CA HIS A 601 12.25 28.69 -7.25
C HIS A 601 11.03 28.75 -8.16
N TYR A 602 10.45 29.94 -8.33
CA TYR A 602 9.39 30.19 -9.31
C TYR A 602 9.95 30.99 -10.48
N ASP A 603 9.82 30.42 -11.67
CA ASP A 603 10.18 31.03 -12.93
C ASP A 603 8.95 31.73 -13.51
N SER A 604 8.94 33.06 -13.43
CA SER A 604 7.82 33.89 -13.86
C SER A 604 7.65 34.00 -15.38
N GLU A 605 8.67 33.62 -16.17
CA GLU A 605 8.57 33.64 -17.63
C GLU A 605 7.87 32.39 -18.17
N SER A 606 8.07 31.24 -17.50
CA SER A 606 7.52 29.95 -17.92
C SER A 606 6.37 29.42 -17.05
N ASP A 607 6.01 30.13 -15.97
CA ASP A 607 5.04 29.69 -14.95
C ASP A 607 5.40 28.32 -14.34
N VAL A 608 6.70 28.08 -14.14
CA VAL A 608 7.23 26.82 -13.62
C VAL A 608 7.84 27.00 -12.24
N TRP A 609 7.37 26.19 -11.31
CA TRP A 609 7.99 25.98 -10.02
C TRP A 609 9.03 24.87 -10.11
N ARG A 610 10.22 25.11 -9.56
CA ARG A 610 11.30 24.13 -9.40
C ARG A 610 11.49 23.90 -7.90
N CYS A 611 11.18 22.69 -7.45
CA CYS A 611 11.41 22.25 -6.07
C CYS A 611 12.56 21.24 -6.07
N THR A 612 13.68 21.59 -5.45
CA THR A 612 14.88 20.75 -5.40
C THR A 612 15.03 20.16 -4.01
N PHE A 613 15.06 18.83 -3.90
CA PHE A 613 15.31 18.11 -2.64
C PHE A 613 16.76 17.63 -2.56
N VAL A 614 17.34 17.74 -1.37
CA VAL A 614 18.75 17.40 -1.10
C VAL A 614 18.84 16.47 0.13
N PRO A 615 18.88 15.14 -0.07
CA PRO A 615 19.15 14.19 1.00
C PRO A 615 20.52 14.46 1.65
N ASN A 616 20.57 14.48 2.98
CA ASN A 616 21.78 14.81 3.73
C ASN A 616 22.57 13.59 4.23
N ARG A 617 22.07 12.38 4.00
CA ARG A 617 22.71 11.10 4.36
C ARG A 617 22.16 9.95 3.51
N SER A 618 22.83 8.81 3.55
CA SER A 618 22.29 7.56 3.00
C SER A 618 21.01 7.17 3.72
N GLY A 619 19.95 6.87 2.97
CA GLY A 619 18.65 6.50 3.52
C GLY A 619 17.49 6.66 2.54
N MET A 620 16.27 6.40 3.03
CA MET A 620 15.03 6.68 2.31
C MET A 620 14.43 7.99 2.84
N PHE A 621 13.93 8.82 1.93
CA PHE A 621 13.31 10.10 2.25
C PHE A 621 11.98 10.26 1.50
N GLU A 622 11.10 11.12 2.01
CA GLU A 622 9.89 11.55 1.31
C GLU A 622 9.95 13.08 1.10
N GLY A 623 9.98 13.51 -0.16
CA GLY A 623 9.94 14.92 -0.54
C GLY A 623 8.50 15.35 -0.74
N PHE A 624 7.95 16.11 0.20
CA PHE A 624 6.62 16.69 0.14
C PHE A 624 6.64 18.02 -0.62
N ILE A 625 5.59 18.25 -1.41
CA ILE A 625 5.28 19.51 -2.07
C ILE A 625 3.94 19.97 -1.52
N PHE A 626 3.91 21.18 -1.00
CA PHE A 626 2.72 21.81 -0.46
C PHE A 626 2.29 22.95 -1.38
N ALA A 627 1.00 23.29 -1.33
CA ALA A 627 0.46 24.42 -2.06
C ALA A 627 -0.54 25.21 -1.23
N LYS A 628 -0.69 26.48 -1.58
CA LYS A 628 -1.80 27.34 -1.16
C LYS A 628 -2.11 28.38 -2.23
N LYS A 629 -3.29 29.00 -2.17
CA LYS A 629 -3.55 30.18 -2.99
C LYS A 629 -2.86 31.41 -2.42
N ARG A 630 -2.41 32.32 -3.27
CA ARG A 630 -1.78 33.61 -2.89
C ARG A 630 -2.71 34.47 -2.04
N SER A 631 -4.03 34.37 -2.25
CA SER A 631 -5.05 35.07 -1.48
C SER A 631 -5.24 34.50 -0.07
N ASP A 632 -4.80 33.27 0.17
CA ASP A 632 -5.11 32.56 1.41
C ASP A 632 -4.06 32.87 2.48
N SER A 633 -4.53 33.37 3.63
CA SER A 633 -3.70 33.60 4.81
C SER A 633 -3.39 32.32 5.59
N GLY A 634 -3.94 31.17 5.17
CA GLY A 634 -3.75 29.88 5.83
C GLY A 634 -2.41 29.21 5.54
N ASP A 635 -2.20 28.07 6.21
CA ASP A 635 -1.03 27.23 6.06
C ASP A 635 -1.02 26.48 4.71
N PHE A 636 0.19 26.12 4.28
CA PHE A 636 0.39 25.28 3.11
C PHE A 636 -0.16 23.87 3.34
N SER A 637 -0.80 23.29 2.32
CA SER A 637 -1.37 21.94 2.37
C SER A 637 -0.67 21.01 1.38
N ALA A 638 -0.39 19.77 1.78
CA ALA A 638 0.31 18.81 0.93
C ALA A 638 -0.50 18.52 -0.35
N VAL A 639 0.15 18.65 -1.51
CA VAL A 639 -0.45 18.37 -2.82
C VAL A 639 0.20 17.20 -3.55
N ALA A 640 1.51 17.00 -3.35
CA ALA A 640 2.22 15.86 -3.92
C ALA A 640 3.39 15.43 -3.04
N SER A 641 3.83 14.17 -3.16
CA SER A 641 5.09 13.71 -2.58
C SER A 641 5.79 12.67 -3.46
N TYR A 642 7.12 12.60 -3.31
CA TYR A 642 8.00 11.67 -4.00
C TYR A 642 8.83 10.89 -3.00
N ILE A 643 9.03 9.60 -3.25
CA ILE A 643 9.97 8.79 -2.50
C ILE A 643 11.36 8.97 -3.11
N ILE A 644 12.32 9.34 -2.27
CA ILE A 644 13.70 9.60 -2.66
C ILE A 644 14.58 8.52 -2.02
N ASP A 645 15.14 7.64 -2.86
CA ASP A 645 16.04 6.57 -2.46
C ASP A 645 17.49 7.04 -2.58
N ALA A 646 18.04 7.45 -1.45
CA ALA A 646 19.41 7.96 -1.33
C ALA A 646 20.37 6.92 -0.75
N ARG A 647 20.01 5.62 -0.73
CA ARG A 647 20.85 4.56 -0.13
C ARG A 647 22.21 4.39 -0.82
N GLN A 648 22.31 4.82 -2.09
CA GLN A 648 23.55 4.78 -2.87
C GLN A 648 24.48 5.98 -2.62
N LEU A 649 24.09 6.94 -1.77
CA LEU A 649 25.01 7.98 -1.32
C LEU A 649 26.06 7.35 -0.40
N SER A 650 27.34 7.53 -0.74
CA SER A 650 28.43 7.17 0.18
C SER A 650 28.38 8.08 1.41
N SER A 651 28.65 7.54 2.60
CA SER A 651 28.71 8.25 3.88
C SER A 651 29.82 9.33 3.98
N ALA A 652 30.42 9.72 2.86
CA ALA A 652 31.35 10.84 2.73
C ALA A 652 30.67 11.92 1.89
N GLY A 653 29.91 12.78 2.57
CA GLY A 653 29.15 13.86 1.95
C GLY A 653 28.19 14.49 2.95
N ASN A 654 28.70 14.87 4.14
CA ASN A 654 27.99 15.89 4.91
C ASN A 654 27.77 17.07 3.94
N PRO A 655 26.54 17.56 3.77
CA PRO A 655 26.32 18.74 2.94
C PRO A 655 27.29 19.82 3.43
N LEU A 656 27.95 20.53 2.50
CA LEU A 656 28.70 21.73 2.86
C LEU A 656 27.80 22.56 3.80
N ASP A 657 28.33 23.07 4.92
CA ASP A 657 27.56 23.99 5.77
C ASP A 657 27.38 25.29 4.97
N THR A 658 26.34 25.27 4.14
CA THR A 658 25.99 26.31 3.20
C THR A 658 24.79 27.06 3.74
N LYS A 659 24.83 28.38 3.63
CA LYS A 659 23.67 29.25 3.90
C LYS A 659 22.95 29.55 2.58
N GLN A 660 21.73 30.08 2.67
CA GLN A 660 20.88 30.37 1.51
C GLN A 660 21.60 31.20 0.42
N ILE A 661 22.44 32.15 0.83
CA ILE A 661 23.21 33.01 -0.07
C ILE A 661 24.13 32.22 -1.01
N PHE A 662 24.63 31.05 -0.62
CA PHE A 662 25.45 30.18 -1.48
C PHE A 662 24.70 29.77 -2.74
N TYR A 663 23.41 29.43 -2.60
CA TYR A 663 22.56 29.04 -3.72
C TYR A 663 22.05 30.26 -4.49
N ASP A 664 21.62 31.30 -3.78
CA ASP A 664 21.10 32.53 -4.40
C ASP A 664 22.14 33.19 -5.31
N PHE A 665 23.41 33.16 -4.89
CA PHE A 665 24.53 33.73 -5.64
C PHE A 665 25.21 32.70 -6.54
N LYS A 666 24.65 31.48 -6.70
CA LYS A 666 25.12 30.46 -7.66
C LYS A 666 26.59 30.08 -7.50
N PHE A 667 27.01 29.79 -6.28
CA PHE A 667 28.36 29.33 -6.00
C PHE A 667 28.62 27.92 -6.57
N GLU A 668 29.84 27.70 -7.06
CA GLU A 668 30.35 26.39 -7.46
C GLU A 668 31.65 26.09 -6.70
N VAL A 669 31.72 24.96 -5.99
CA VAL A 669 32.92 24.53 -5.26
C VAL A 669 33.78 23.70 -6.19
N ILE A 670 34.99 24.16 -6.49
CA ILE A 670 35.97 23.47 -7.32
C ILE A 670 36.83 22.52 -6.48
N TYR A 671 37.15 22.92 -5.24
CA TYR A 671 37.96 22.12 -4.32
C TYR A 671 37.69 22.55 -2.87
N PRO A 672 37.56 21.64 -1.89
CA PRO A 672 37.60 20.18 -2.04
C PRO A 672 36.35 19.63 -2.76
N GLU A 673 36.50 18.48 -3.44
CA GLU A 673 35.39 17.74 -4.07
C GLU A 673 34.53 17.07 -2.97
N GLY A 674 33.75 17.89 -2.26
CA GLY A 674 32.76 17.44 -1.27
C GLY A 674 33.20 17.50 0.20
N GLY A 675 32.20 17.66 1.08
CA GLY A 675 32.34 17.64 2.54
C GLY A 675 32.65 19.00 3.18
N SER A 676 32.11 19.22 4.38
CA SER A 676 32.45 20.37 5.24
C SER A 676 33.64 20.10 6.15
N LYS A 677 34.24 18.91 6.16
CA LYS A 677 35.41 18.58 7.01
C LYS A 677 36.67 18.42 6.16
N ILE A 678 37.75 19.10 6.53
CA ILE A 678 39.04 19.04 5.87
C ILE A 678 40.12 18.68 6.89
N VAL A 679 40.79 17.55 6.70
CA VAL A 679 41.97 17.21 7.49
C VAL A 679 43.17 17.85 6.83
N LEU A 680 43.90 18.69 7.57
CA LEU A 680 45.13 19.31 7.08
C LEU A 680 46.21 18.23 6.96
N PRO A 681 46.76 17.95 5.75
CA PRO A 681 47.81 16.96 5.59
C PRO A 681 49.10 17.38 6.30
N ASP A 682 49.82 16.43 6.90
CA ASP A 682 51.05 16.66 7.70
C ASP A 682 52.16 17.45 6.97
N ASN A 683 52.12 17.51 5.63
CA ASN A 683 53.09 18.22 4.79
C ASN A 683 52.61 19.59 4.28
N ARG A 684 51.47 20.10 4.76
CA ARG A 684 50.92 21.40 4.38
C ARG A 684 50.68 22.28 5.58
N SER A 685 50.92 23.58 5.40
CA SER A 685 50.71 24.60 6.44
C SER A 685 49.36 25.32 6.32
N PHE A 686 48.57 25.03 5.29
CA PHE A 686 47.23 25.60 5.08
C PHE A 686 46.33 24.66 4.27
N VAL A 687 45.03 24.86 4.43
CA VAL A 687 43.97 24.30 3.59
C VAL A 687 43.60 25.32 2.51
N GLU A 688 43.32 24.85 1.30
CA GLU A 688 42.83 25.68 0.20
C GLU A 688 41.41 25.25 -0.16
N VAL A 689 40.53 26.22 -0.37
CA VAL A 689 39.19 26.07 -0.92
C VAL A 689 39.13 26.92 -2.19
N ARG A 690 38.65 26.33 -3.29
CA ARG A 690 38.52 27.00 -4.58
C ARG A 690 37.06 27.10 -4.96
N LEU A 691 36.61 28.31 -5.29
CA LEU A 691 35.21 28.60 -5.61
C LEU A 691 35.09 29.35 -6.94
N LYS A 692 33.98 29.13 -7.63
CA LYS A 692 33.48 29.96 -8.73
C LYS A 692 32.23 30.69 -8.29
N THR A 693 32.15 31.97 -8.67
CA THR A 693 31.01 32.84 -8.38
C THR A 693 30.69 33.71 -9.59
N PRO A 694 29.47 34.24 -9.72
CA PRO A 694 29.19 35.34 -10.64
C PRO A 694 30.13 36.53 -10.41
N SER A 695 30.36 37.32 -11.47
CA SER A 695 31.32 38.43 -11.47
C SER A 695 30.95 39.61 -10.56
N ASP A 696 29.72 39.63 -10.03
CA ASP A 696 29.20 40.66 -9.13
C ASP A 696 29.23 40.24 -7.66
N VAL A 697 30.02 39.22 -7.30
CA VAL A 697 30.17 38.70 -5.93
C VAL A 697 31.60 38.88 -5.43
N VAL A 698 31.74 39.36 -4.20
CA VAL A 698 33.03 39.50 -3.50
C VAL A 698 33.06 38.57 -2.29
N LEU A 699 34.19 37.89 -2.07
CA LEU A 699 34.37 36.95 -0.96
C LEU A 699 35.31 37.49 0.13
N MET A 700 35.10 37.02 1.36
CA MET A 700 35.96 37.25 2.51
C MET A 700 36.12 35.96 3.32
N GLY A 701 37.31 35.73 3.86
CA GLY A 701 37.59 34.57 4.72
C GLY A 701 37.56 34.93 6.20
N SER A 702 37.34 33.93 7.04
CA SER A 702 37.59 34.00 8.48
C SER A 702 38.00 32.63 8.98
N LEU A 703 38.96 32.58 9.90
CA LEU A 703 39.37 31.34 10.59
C LEU A 703 39.24 31.55 12.09
N THR A 704 38.54 30.64 12.78
CA THR A 704 38.44 30.63 14.24
C THR A 704 38.86 29.27 14.80
N ASN A 705 39.36 29.22 16.03
CA ASN A 705 39.53 27.94 16.75
C ASN A 705 38.19 27.43 17.32
N ASP A 706 38.23 26.29 18.01
CA ASP A 706 37.10 25.67 18.70
C ASP A 706 36.47 26.54 19.80
N GLN A 707 37.19 27.53 20.32
CA GLN A 707 36.71 28.55 21.26
C GLN A 707 36.14 29.80 20.56
N ASN A 708 35.94 29.77 19.23
CA ASN A 708 35.50 30.90 18.40
C ASN A 708 36.45 32.12 18.43
N GLN A 709 37.71 31.95 18.81
CA GLN A 709 38.71 33.01 18.76
C GLN A 709 39.25 33.14 17.34
N LYS A 710 39.28 34.36 16.79
CA LYS A 710 39.80 34.63 15.45
C LYS A 710 41.31 34.44 15.39
N ILE A 711 41.77 33.72 14.38
CA ILE A 711 43.19 33.50 14.13
C ILE A 711 43.74 34.65 13.28
N PHE A 712 44.60 35.47 13.88
CA PHE A 712 45.26 36.58 13.18
C PHE A 712 46.16 36.03 12.06
N GLY A 713 45.99 36.54 10.84
CA GLY A 713 46.66 36.02 9.65
C GLY A 713 46.26 34.58 9.28
N GLY A 714 45.15 34.06 9.83
CA GLY A 714 44.70 32.69 9.60
C GLY A 714 44.03 32.45 8.24
N HIS A 715 43.86 33.47 7.39
CA HIS A 715 43.24 33.31 6.08
C HIS A 715 43.85 34.24 5.02
N GLU A 716 43.75 33.83 3.76
CA GLU A 716 44.08 34.61 2.56
C GLU A 716 42.97 34.33 1.52
N VAL A 717 42.27 35.37 1.07
CA VAL A 717 41.19 35.25 0.08
C VAL A 717 41.42 36.21 -1.06
N TYR A 718 41.48 35.70 -2.29
CA TYR A 718 41.68 36.52 -3.49
C TYR A 718 41.04 35.90 -4.72
N TYR A 719 40.72 36.74 -5.70
CA TYR A 719 40.17 36.32 -6.97
C TYR A 719 41.27 36.29 -8.05
N ASP A 720 41.46 35.12 -8.67
CA ASP A 720 42.34 34.96 -9.82
C ASP A 720 41.57 35.22 -11.12
N ARG A 721 41.75 36.44 -11.66
CA ARG A 721 41.11 36.87 -12.91
C ARG A 721 41.49 36.03 -14.13
N ARG A 722 42.64 35.33 -14.13
CA ARG A 722 43.11 34.55 -15.28
C ARG A 722 42.39 33.21 -15.41
N HIS A 723 42.05 32.61 -14.27
CA HIS A 723 41.41 31.29 -14.21
C HIS A 723 39.93 31.36 -13.84
N ASP A 724 39.41 32.53 -13.49
CA ASP A 724 38.04 32.76 -13.02
C ASP A 724 37.72 31.91 -11.77
N ILE A 725 38.60 32.01 -10.76
CA ILE A 725 38.55 31.21 -9.53
C ILE A 725 38.89 32.08 -8.32
N TRP A 726 38.09 31.97 -7.27
CA TRP A 726 38.44 32.42 -5.93
C TRP A 726 39.30 31.40 -5.21
N TYR A 727 40.42 31.85 -4.66
CA TYR A 727 41.29 31.08 -3.79
C TYR A 727 41.07 31.52 -2.35
N CYS A 728 40.54 30.64 -1.52
CA CYS A 728 40.32 30.84 -0.09
C CYS A 728 41.24 29.91 0.69
N ARG A 729 42.32 30.44 1.25
CA ARG A 729 43.31 29.67 2.03
C ARG A 729 43.15 29.93 3.51
N PHE A 730 43.31 28.88 4.31
CA PHE A 730 43.15 28.92 5.76
C PHE A 730 44.33 28.24 6.44
N ALA A 731 45.06 28.96 7.29
CA ALA A 731 46.26 28.51 7.98
C ALA A 731 46.02 28.42 9.50
N PRO A 732 45.79 27.22 10.04
CA PRO A 732 45.81 26.98 11.48
C PRO A 732 47.16 27.36 12.11
N ASN A 733 47.13 27.95 13.31
CA ASN A 733 48.31 28.39 14.04
C ASN A 733 48.85 27.37 15.05
N GLU A 734 48.07 26.34 15.38
CA GLU A 734 48.40 25.27 16.32
C GLU A 734 47.64 23.97 15.99
N ASN A 735 47.98 22.87 16.66
CA ASN A 735 47.24 21.61 16.51
C ASN A 735 45.86 21.73 17.15
N GLY A 736 44.80 21.35 16.45
CA GLY A 736 43.44 21.43 16.97
C GLY A 736 42.37 21.47 15.89
N LEU A 737 41.15 21.81 16.32
CA LEU A 737 39.99 21.99 15.45
C LEU A 737 39.75 23.48 15.18
N PHE A 738 39.51 23.79 13.91
CA PHE A 738 39.27 25.15 13.44
C PHE A 738 38.00 25.21 12.59
N HIS A 739 37.43 26.41 12.51
CA HIS A 739 36.26 26.70 11.69
C HIS A 739 36.63 27.78 10.67
N ALA A 740 36.67 27.39 9.40
CA ALA A 740 36.93 28.26 8.27
C ALA A 740 35.60 28.69 7.65
N THR A 741 35.33 29.99 7.65
CA THR A 741 34.10 30.59 7.14
C THR A 741 34.42 31.44 5.92
N ILE A 742 33.67 31.22 4.83
CA ILE A 742 33.69 32.06 3.64
C ILE A 742 32.41 32.88 3.63
N LEU A 743 32.59 34.20 3.68
CA LEU A 743 31.53 35.19 3.65
C LEU A 743 31.45 35.79 2.23
N ALA A 744 30.26 36.25 1.84
CA ALA A 744 29.99 36.81 0.54
C ALA A 744 29.07 38.04 0.61
N LYS A 745 29.22 38.94 -0.37
CA LYS A 745 28.26 40.00 -0.67
C LYS A 745 28.27 40.34 -2.16
N LYS A 746 27.26 41.06 -2.63
CA LYS A 746 27.25 41.63 -3.98
C LYS A 746 28.13 42.87 -4.04
N THR A 747 28.79 43.10 -5.18
CA THR A 747 29.65 44.29 -5.39
C THR A 747 28.85 45.59 -5.32
N SER A 748 27.55 45.56 -5.64
CA SER A 748 26.64 46.71 -5.56
C SER A 748 26.05 46.96 -4.17
N ASP A 749 26.40 46.14 -3.17
CA ASP A 749 25.81 46.20 -1.83
C ASP A 749 26.79 46.80 -0.81
N ASP A 750 26.37 47.89 -0.17
CA ASP A 750 27.08 48.54 0.93
C ASP A 750 26.88 47.80 2.27
N SER A 751 26.12 46.70 2.29
CA SER A 751 25.90 45.87 3.47
C SER A 751 27.16 45.17 3.98
N LEU A 752 27.02 44.61 5.19
CA LEU A 752 27.97 43.65 5.76
C LEU A 752 28.01 42.36 4.92
N PHE A 753 29.14 41.66 4.97
CA PHE A 753 29.29 40.32 4.38
C PHE A 753 28.43 39.30 5.13
N TYR A 754 27.82 38.37 4.41
CA TYR A 754 27.02 37.27 4.96
C TYR A 754 27.75 35.94 4.80
N GLU A 755 27.60 35.05 5.77
CA GLU A 755 28.15 33.69 5.67
C GLU A 755 27.56 32.93 4.49
N ALA A 756 28.41 32.44 3.59
CA ALA A 756 28.03 31.66 2.43
C ALA A 756 28.28 30.17 2.64
N VAL A 757 29.49 29.81 3.04
CA VAL A 757 29.90 28.41 3.24
C VAL A 757 30.95 28.30 4.34
N ALA A 758 30.91 27.21 5.11
CA ALA A 758 31.87 26.94 6.17
C ALA A 758 32.44 25.51 6.14
N TYR A 759 33.65 25.38 6.69
CA TYR A 759 34.42 24.14 6.79
C TYR A 759 35.03 23.97 8.19
N HIS A 760 35.03 22.74 8.69
CA HIS A 760 35.77 22.31 9.86
C HIS A 760 37.15 21.79 9.44
N ILE A 761 38.21 22.42 9.95
CA ILE A 761 39.59 22.02 9.67
C ILE A 761 40.13 21.27 10.90
N GLU A 762 40.64 20.06 10.67
CA GLU A 762 41.37 19.29 11.69
C GLU A 762 42.87 19.37 11.39
N ALA A 763 43.61 20.07 12.26
CA ALA A 763 45.04 20.26 12.13
C ALA A 763 45.78 19.39 13.15
N ASN A 764 46.31 18.25 12.69
CA ASN A 764 46.97 17.28 13.58
C ASN A 764 48.45 17.58 13.81
N TYR A 765 49.10 18.25 12.85
CA TYR A 765 50.54 18.53 12.89
C TYR A 765 50.88 19.88 12.23
N ILE A 766 51.07 20.91 13.06
CA ILE A 766 51.54 22.24 12.66
C ILE A 766 53.00 22.42 13.04
N THR A 767 53.84 22.75 12.04
CA THR A 767 55.27 23.03 12.25
C THR A 767 55.48 24.47 12.72
N ALA A 768 56.30 24.66 13.76
CA ALA A 768 56.69 25.98 14.24
C ALA A 768 57.89 26.52 13.42
N PRO A 769 57.88 27.79 12.98
CA PRO A 769 56.84 28.80 13.17
C PRO A 769 55.65 28.58 12.21
N ALA A 770 54.43 28.72 12.72
CA ALA A 770 53.21 28.53 11.91
C ALA A 770 53.11 29.59 10.79
N LEU A 771 52.55 29.18 9.66
CA LEU A 771 52.24 30.08 8.54
C LEU A 771 51.18 31.10 8.99
N SER A 772 51.40 32.37 8.66
CA SER A 772 50.38 33.40 8.75
C SER A 772 50.41 34.30 7.52
N PHE A 773 49.23 34.69 7.06
CA PHE A 773 49.05 35.53 5.88
C PHE A 773 48.92 37.00 6.29
N PRO A 774 49.66 37.93 5.66
CA PRO A 774 49.40 39.35 5.83
C PRO A 774 48.03 39.72 5.25
N GLN A 775 47.43 40.78 5.76
CA GLN A 775 46.21 41.30 5.17
C GLN A 775 46.52 41.96 3.83
N THR A 776 45.89 41.48 2.76
CA THR A 776 46.03 41.96 1.39
C THR A 776 44.66 42.36 0.83
N TRP A 777 44.65 43.23 -0.17
CA TRP A 777 43.47 43.58 -0.96
C TRP A 777 43.63 43.06 -2.39
N GLN A 778 42.55 43.04 -3.17
CA GLN A 778 42.55 42.49 -4.52
C GLN A 778 43.60 43.13 -5.43
N GLU A 779 43.86 44.43 -5.25
CA GLU A 779 44.89 45.20 -5.96
C GLU A 779 46.30 44.60 -5.80
N PHE A 780 46.59 43.97 -4.65
CA PHE A 780 47.87 43.31 -4.42
C PHE A 780 48.13 42.21 -5.45
N TYR A 781 47.09 41.45 -5.78
CA TYR A 781 47.15 40.35 -6.77
C TYR A 781 47.01 40.89 -8.19
N ASP A 782 46.16 41.89 -8.42
CA ASP A 782 45.98 42.53 -9.73
C ASP A 782 47.29 43.18 -10.21
N PHE A 783 48.13 43.72 -9.31
CA PHE A 783 49.45 44.28 -9.60
C PHE A 783 50.61 43.25 -9.51
N ASP A 784 50.34 41.94 -9.37
CA ASP A 784 51.34 40.86 -9.21
C ASP A 784 52.41 41.14 -8.13
N LEU A 785 52.00 41.75 -7.01
CA LEU A 785 52.90 42.02 -5.88
C LEU A 785 53.24 40.73 -5.14
N LYS A 786 54.49 40.60 -4.66
CA LYS A 786 54.94 39.42 -3.90
C LYS A 786 55.81 39.82 -2.71
N ILE A 787 55.41 39.48 -1.51
CA ILE A 787 56.24 39.68 -0.30
C ILE A 787 57.40 38.68 -0.33
N LYS A 788 58.63 39.17 -0.46
CA LYS A 788 59.86 38.39 -0.36
C LYS A 788 60.26 38.15 1.09
N SER A 789 60.06 39.13 1.97
CA SER A 789 60.40 39.07 3.39
C SER A 789 59.48 40.00 4.21
N PRO A 790 58.99 39.62 5.40
CA PRO A 790 59.08 38.29 5.97
C PRO A 790 58.22 37.30 5.16
N ARG A 791 58.81 36.18 4.74
CA ARG A 791 58.09 35.17 3.98
C ARG A 791 57.13 34.44 4.91
N SER A 792 55.89 34.22 4.47
CA SER A 792 54.94 33.35 5.18
C SER A 792 54.59 33.82 6.60
N ARG A 793 54.65 35.13 6.86
CA ARG A 793 54.24 35.72 8.15
C ARG A 793 53.43 36.99 7.95
N ALA A 794 52.40 37.15 8.76
CA ALA A 794 51.62 38.39 8.88
C ALA A 794 52.34 39.46 9.71
N THR A 795 53.38 39.06 10.46
CA THR A 795 54.14 39.92 11.36
C THR A 795 55.60 40.01 10.94
N ALA A 796 56.15 41.22 10.98
CA ALA A 796 57.59 41.44 10.97
C ALA A 796 58.08 41.53 12.41
N ILE A 797 59.23 40.92 12.71
CA ILE A 797 59.84 41.01 14.04
C ILE A 797 60.65 42.31 14.09
N TRP A 798 60.44 43.07 15.14
CA TRP A 798 61.33 44.17 15.52
C TRP A 798 62.35 43.61 16.52
N SER A 799 63.63 43.81 16.23
CA SER A 799 64.75 43.35 17.07
C SER A 799 65.35 44.55 17.78
N ASP A 800 65.69 44.41 19.06
CA ASP A 800 66.33 45.50 19.83
C ASP A 800 67.68 45.94 19.23
N ASP A 801 68.30 45.09 18.42
CA ASP A 801 69.58 45.33 17.75
C ASP A 801 69.47 46.17 16.46
N ILE A 802 68.27 46.34 15.89
CA ILE A 802 68.05 47.05 14.61
C ILE A 802 66.88 48.03 14.77
N PRO A 803 67.07 49.35 14.49
CA PRO A 803 66.06 50.38 14.78
C PRO A 803 64.85 50.35 13.84
N TYR A 804 64.72 49.34 12.97
CA TYR A 804 63.63 49.20 12.01
C TYR A 804 63.27 47.74 11.74
N SER A 805 62.04 47.50 11.32
CA SER A 805 61.62 46.25 10.69
C SER A 805 61.57 46.43 9.17
N GLU A 806 62.00 45.41 8.43
CA GLU A 806 62.04 45.41 6.97
C GLU A 806 60.92 44.54 6.39
N VAL A 807 60.25 45.04 5.37
CA VAL A 807 59.41 44.25 4.45
C VAL A 807 59.93 44.44 3.03
N LEU A 808 60.22 43.34 2.34
CA LEU A 808 60.63 43.33 0.93
C LEU A 808 59.45 42.92 0.06
N ILE A 809 59.06 43.75 -0.91
CA ILE A 809 57.98 43.47 -1.86
C ILE A 809 58.55 43.52 -3.28
N ARG A 810 58.38 42.43 -4.03
CA ARG A 810 58.56 42.44 -5.48
C ARG A 810 57.33 43.04 -6.11
N ALA A 811 57.52 44.01 -7.00
CA ALA A 811 56.49 44.58 -7.85
C ALA A 811 56.97 44.56 -9.31
N PRO A 812 56.06 44.60 -10.30
CA PRO A 812 56.40 44.91 -11.69
C PRO A 812 57.09 46.28 -11.84
N ASP A 813 57.84 46.47 -12.93
CA ASP A 813 58.68 47.65 -13.15
C ASP A 813 57.87 48.96 -13.29
N ASP A 814 56.58 48.86 -13.62
CA ASP A 814 55.63 49.97 -13.77
C ASP A 814 54.86 50.29 -12.47
N VAL A 815 55.15 49.59 -11.36
CA VAL A 815 54.48 49.76 -10.08
C VAL A 815 55.42 50.40 -9.05
N GLN A 816 55.00 51.56 -8.53
CA GLN A 816 55.66 52.23 -7.41
C GLN A 816 54.92 51.97 -6.11
N LEU A 817 55.68 51.78 -5.02
CA LEU A 817 55.12 51.55 -3.69
C LEU A 817 55.39 52.73 -2.77
N SER A 818 54.44 53.00 -1.87
CA SER A 818 54.60 53.88 -0.72
C SER A 818 54.05 53.16 0.51
N CYS A 819 54.51 53.51 1.71
CA CYS A 819 53.98 52.93 2.94
C CYS A 819 53.84 53.95 4.06
N SER A 820 53.08 53.56 5.08
CA SER A 820 52.88 54.29 6.33
C SER A 820 52.76 53.27 7.46
N ILE A 821 53.30 53.58 8.63
CA ILE A 821 53.05 52.81 9.86
C ILE A 821 52.03 53.55 10.73
N GLN A 822 51.14 52.80 11.37
CA GLN A 822 50.17 53.33 12.32
C GLN A 822 50.38 52.72 13.70
N TYR A 823 50.37 53.57 14.73
CA TYR A 823 50.33 53.16 16.12
C TYR A 823 49.04 53.71 16.76
N LYS A 824 48.24 52.84 17.40
CA LYS A 824 46.92 53.20 17.96
C LYS A 824 46.04 54.01 16.99
N HIS A 825 46.01 53.60 15.71
CA HIS A 825 45.27 54.25 14.62
C HIS A 825 45.73 55.67 14.22
N GLN A 826 46.91 56.10 14.67
CA GLN A 826 47.55 57.33 14.21
C GLN A 826 48.77 57.01 13.34
N THR A 827 48.88 57.67 12.19
CA THR A 827 50.06 57.55 11.34
C THR A 827 51.28 58.10 12.07
N VAL A 828 52.35 57.32 12.14
CA VAL A 828 53.62 57.77 12.70
C VAL A 828 54.34 58.60 11.63
N GLU A 829 54.48 59.90 11.87
CA GLU A 829 55.24 60.77 10.98
C GLU A 829 56.72 60.35 10.94
N ASN A 830 57.29 60.29 9.73
CA ASN A 830 58.67 59.86 9.49
C ASN A 830 59.02 58.44 9.97
N GLY A 831 58.02 57.60 10.28
CA GLY A 831 58.23 56.21 10.71
C GLY A 831 58.47 55.21 9.57
N THR A 832 58.56 55.69 8.32
CA THR A 832 58.66 54.82 7.13
C THR A 832 59.66 55.34 6.11
N LEU A 833 60.44 54.43 5.53
CA LEU A 833 61.28 54.67 4.36
C LEU A 833 60.99 53.62 3.30
N VAL A 834 60.75 54.06 2.07
CA VAL A 834 60.58 53.17 0.91
C VAL A 834 61.70 53.45 -0.08
N GLN A 835 62.44 52.42 -0.45
CA GLN A 835 63.47 52.48 -1.47
C GLN A 835 63.46 51.22 -2.33
N TYR A 836 64.01 51.29 -3.54
CA TYR A 836 64.19 50.11 -4.37
C TYR A 836 65.58 49.52 -4.11
N ASP A 837 65.62 48.27 -3.64
CA ASP A 837 66.86 47.52 -3.44
C ASP A 837 67.21 46.79 -4.74
N TYR A 838 68.18 47.33 -5.47
CA TYR A 838 68.65 46.79 -6.76
C TYR A 838 69.36 45.44 -6.61
N GLU A 839 70.00 45.16 -5.47
CA GLU A 839 70.67 43.87 -5.25
C GLU A 839 69.65 42.77 -5.01
N ARG A 840 68.60 43.07 -4.23
CA ARG A 840 67.54 42.12 -3.90
C ARG A 840 66.41 42.12 -4.93
N ASN A 841 66.42 43.02 -5.91
CA ASN A 841 65.39 43.18 -6.94
C ASN A 841 63.98 43.22 -6.30
N ALA A 842 63.78 44.15 -5.38
CA ALA A 842 62.54 44.34 -4.62
C ALA A 842 62.47 45.76 -4.04
N TRP A 843 61.25 46.25 -3.84
CA TRP A 843 61.00 47.39 -2.98
C TRP A 843 61.29 47.00 -1.53
N GLN A 844 62.10 47.80 -0.86
CA GLN A 844 62.42 47.69 0.56
C GLN A 844 61.65 48.76 1.32
N LEU A 845 60.75 48.28 2.19
CA LEU A 845 59.91 49.08 3.06
C LEU A 845 60.44 48.93 4.48
N LEU A 846 60.97 50.02 5.04
CA LEU A 846 61.51 50.06 6.40
C LEU A 846 60.52 50.77 7.31
N PHE A 847 60.28 50.19 8.48
CA PHE A 847 59.31 50.67 9.46
C PHE A 847 60.00 50.88 10.82
N ALA A 848 59.96 52.10 11.35
CA ALA A 848 60.51 52.47 12.65
C ALA A 848 59.39 52.98 13.57
N PRO A 849 59.14 52.33 14.74
CA PRO A 849 57.99 52.63 15.58
C PRO A 849 58.11 53.87 16.50
N GLU A 850 59.29 54.50 16.61
CA GLU A 850 59.51 55.70 17.44
C GLU A 850 60.31 56.80 16.71
N HIS A 851 60.11 58.06 17.14
CA HIS A 851 60.77 59.28 16.63
C HIS A 851 62.29 59.12 16.53
N THR A 852 62.76 58.64 15.37
CA THR A 852 64.18 58.68 15.02
C THR A 852 64.50 60.12 14.65
N VAL A 853 65.18 60.82 15.56
CA VAL A 853 65.62 62.22 15.39
C VAL A 853 66.38 62.36 14.07
N SER A 854 65.97 63.35 13.28
CA SER A 854 66.55 63.73 11.99
C SER A 854 68.06 63.98 12.07
N CYS A 855 68.83 63.33 11.19
CA CYS A 855 70.15 63.80 10.78
C CYS A 855 70.15 64.02 9.26
N TYR A 856 70.00 65.27 8.85
CA TYR A 856 70.25 65.71 7.48
C TYR A 856 71.75 65.61 7.17
N VAL A 857 72.12 65.01 6.03
CA VAL A 857 73.33 65.39 5.29
C VAL A 857 72.93 65.48 3.81
N SER A 858 73.03 66.68 3.24
CA SER A 858 73.05 66.89 1.79
C SER A 858 74.49 67.20 1.33
N PRO A 859 74.84 66.94 0.06
CA PRO A 859 76.21 66.63 -0.35
C PRO A 859 76.94 67.82 -0.97
N SER A 860 78.19 68.07 -0.56
CA SER A 860 79.21 68.61 -1.48
C SER A 860 80.62 68.61 -0.86
N CYS A 861 81.59 68.20 -1.70
CA CYS A 861 83.03 68.49 -1.67
C CYS A 861 83.98 67.51 -0.92
N ASN A 862 84.50 66.58 -1.72
CA ASN A 862 85.89 66.14 -1.88
C ASN A 862 86.84 65.97 -0.66
N SER A 863 87.45 64.78 -0.70
CA SER A 863 88.83 64.41 -0.34
C SER A 863 89.11 63.73 1.00
N SER A 864 89.71 62.54 0.84
CA SER A 864 90.69 61.86 1.70
C SER A 864 90.34 61.44 3.14
N SER A 865 90.43 60.12 3.34
CA SER A 865 91.03 59.40 4.46
C SER A 865 90.45 59.54 5.89
N ALA A 866 90.02 58.37 6.37
CA ALA A 866 90.31 57.78 7.69
C ALA A 866 89.74 58.41 8.98
N THR A 867 89.11 57.51 9.73
CA THR A 867 89.05 57.38 11.21
C THR A 867 88.29 58.41 12.04
N ASP A 868 87.16 57.91 12.59
CA ASP A 868 86.73 57.95 13.99
C ASP A 868 86.36 59.27 14.70
N LYS A 869 85.22 59.13 15.39
CA LYS A 869 84.67 59.85 16.56
C LYS A 869 83.88 61.14 16.30
N ILE A 870 82.57 61.02 16.45
CA ILE A 870 81.77 62.06 17.11
C ILE A 870 81.07 61.44 18.33
N SER A 871 81.44 62.01 19.47
CA SER A 871 80.89 61.81 20.81
C SER A 871 79.48 62.39 20.94
N TYR A 872 78.61 61.69 21.66
CA TYR A 872 77.28 62.13 22.07
C TYR A 872 77.36 62.88 23.40
N ASP A 873 76.63 63.99 23.53
CA ASP A 873 76.31 64.60 24.83
C ASP A 873 74.78 64.65 24.99
N LEU A 874 74.32 63.93 26.01
CA LEU A 874 72.94 63.77 26.44
C LEU A 874 72.66 64.79 27.54
N SER A 875 71.78 65.76 27.30
CA SER A 875 71.12 66.42 28.42
C SER A 875 69.65 66.74 28.17
N ARG A 876 68.82 66.17 29.07
CA ARG A 876 67.49 66.58 29.54
C ARG A 876 66.23 66.08 28.80
N ILE A 877 65.71 64.95 29.32
CA ILE A 877 64.43 64.78 30.05
C ILE A 877 63.34 65.83 29.77
N SER A 878 62.16 65.40 29.29
CA SER A 878 60.88 65.49 30.04
C SER A 878 59.70 64.86 29.27
N ASP A 879 58.94 64.03 30.01
CA ASP A 879 57.47 63.80 30.00
C ASP A 879 56.79 63.56 28.62
N VAL A 880 56.15 62.42 28.31
CA VAL A 880 55.16 61.54 28.98
C VAL A 880 55.06 60.25 28.17
#